data_AF-A0A8H2PH18-F1
#
_entry.id   AF-A0A8H2PH18-F1
#
_cell.length_a   1.000
_cell.length_b   1.000
_cell.length_c   1.000
_cell.angle_alpha   90.00
_cell.angle_beta   90.00
_cell.angle_gamma   90.00
#
_symmetry.space_group_name_H-M   'P 1'
#
loop_
_entity.id
_entity.type
_entity.pdbx_description
1 polymer ?
#
loop_
_entity_poly.entity_id
_entity_poly.type
_entity_poly.pdbx_seq_one_letter_code
_entity_poly.pdbx_strand_id
1 'polypeptide(L)'
;MSLVRDDADSVTNDEPETPLAGADRPLRRTRWVAIVAGLVGFVASVMIPVLPVVQTTATLNWPQGGQLGNVTAPLLSLTPVSLTASVPCTLIREVPAAGGLILGTAPAAGKQAMLNGLFVTATEQRVDVVARNIVILSVPRSRFSDPQCRRLQLSSSTAGTFASIIGLSDPENGAALGGGFTDPNLRPQIVGLFTDLTGPAPDGLTFSATVDTRFTSSPSALKAAAMLAGIASTIVALLALWRLDRLDGRRARRLIPVRWRAFTAVDATVIAVSVFWYVAGAGSSDDGYQFGMSNTASHAGYMANYFRWFGSPEDPFGWYYDLIAAMTRVSHASLWLRLPDLICALVCWLLLSREVLPRLGPAVARSKPAVWAAALVFIAAWMPFNNGLRPEGQIATGALITYVLVERAIATRRLTPVGLAIIVAAFTLGIQPTGIIAVAVLLAAGRPIVRIIVIRARTIGIWPALLPLAAAGFVVLTIVFADQTLAAVREATAVRTAIGPAQPWYTENLRYFYLILPTTDAALSRRFGILMTIACVFPSMLMLLRRKRIPGVATGPVWRLIGVIFATLFLLTFAPTKWIHHFGLFAAVGAAMAAVATVLLGPAVLRSPRNRMAFLSAVLFVLALCFASTNGFWYVSSYGVPFNDSSPHLGPVTVSAVLFALSVLTAGYAGRLHLAAPADRESRLTRLLTVAPVPIAAGFMVLVCVGSMLYGAIKEYPSYSNGWANLRELAGGCGLADDVLVEPDANSGFLTPVPGNYGPLGPLGGTDPIGFDPNGVPEHTLAESVWQDHPKSGTDYDWDAPTALDAPGVNGSGVVLPYGLDPARVPVAGSFGYGPQRLSTLASAWYRLPAADAAHPLVVVTAAGTITGNSVLSGHTDAQTVALEYGTPGPDGAPTARGRLTPYDIGPQPAWRDLRFPRAAIPADARYVRIIAEDQSLDVGDWVAVTPPRVPELRSVQEYLGSTQPILLDWAVGLVFPCQQPMLHANGVTQVPTYRISPDYPAKIEMPDTWQSGENGGPLGITDLLLRAHVMPTYLSRDWGRDWGSLRRYTPVVDAPEARLDLGTATRSGLWSPGPIRIGP
;
A
#
# COMPACT_ATOMS: atom_id res chain seq x y z
N MET A 1 -55.34 56.06 11.01
CA MET A 1 -55.92 56.03 12.37
C MET A 1 -54.75 55.89 13.34
N SER A 2 -54.09 57.00 13.70
CA SER A 2 -54.33 57.87 14.89
C SER A 2 -53.91 57.12 16.17
N LEU A 3 -52.98 57.54 17.03
CA LEU A 3 -52.49 58.86 17.53
C LEU A 3 -51.01 58.65 17.98
N VAL A 4 -49.98 59.49 17.76
CA VAL A 4 -49.69 60.92 18.03
C VAL A 4 -49.41 61.28 19.50
N ARG A 5 -48.29 62.02 19.67
CA ARG A 5 -47.84 62.96 20.75
C ARG A 5 -46.87 62.43 21.82
N ASP A 6 -45.84 63.15 22.26
CA ASP A 6 -45.07 64.33 21.79
C ASP A 6 -43.91 64.55 22.79
N ASP A 7 -42.89 65.25 22.30
CA ASP A 7 -42.07 66.26 22.98
C ASP A 7 -40.65 66.01 23.52
N ALA A 8 -39.90 67.09 23.31
CA ALA A 8 -38.47 67.28 23.16
C ALA A 8 -37.75 67.71 24.45
N ASP A 9 -36.42 67.66 24.34
CA ASP A 9 -35.43 68.58 24.91
C ASP A 9 -35.36 68.82 26.44
N SER A 10 -34.25 68.34 27.02
CA SER A 10 -33.43 69.21 27.86
C SER A 10 -31.94 68.87 27.69
N VAL A 11 -31.21 69.82 27.11
CA VAL A 11 -29.75 69.92 27.16
C VAL A 11 -29.39 70.56 28.48
N THR A 12 -28.51 69.95 29.27
CA THR A 12 -27.46 70.66 30.04
C THR A 12 -26.49 69.71 30.74
N ASN A 13 -25.22 70.11 30.65
CA ASN A 13 -24.08 69.84 31.52
C ASN A 13 -23.14 68.67 31.16
N ASP A 14 -22.14 69.06 30.36
CA ASP A 14 -20.76 68.56 30.40
C ASP A 14 -20.23 68.51 31.85
N GLU A 15 -19.99 67.31 32.35
CA GLU A 15 -18.90 67.05 33.29
C GLU A 15 -17.86 66.16 32.58
N PRO A 16 -16.57 66.52 32.59
CA PRO A 16 -15.54 65.67 32.03
C PRO A 16 -15.33 64.46 32.96
N GLU A 17 -15.84 63.29 32.56
CA GLU A 17 -15.43 62.02 33.15
C GLU A 17 -13.90 61.88 33.03
N THR A 18 -13.23 61.98 34.17
CA THR A 18 -11.83 61.63 34.36
C THR A 18 -11.54 60.25 33.76
N PRO A 19 -10.53 60.10 32.88
CA PRO A 19 -10.19 58.80 32.32
C PRO A 19 -9.65 57.90 33.42
N LEU A 20 -10.32 56.78 33.68
CA LEU A 20 -9.83 55.68 34.52
C LEU A 20 -8.51 55.13 33.94
N ALA A 21 -7.38 55.68 34.39
CA ALA A 21 -6.01 55.36 33.96
C ALA A 21 -5.52 53.93 34.31
N GLY A 22 -6.42 53.00 34.65
CA GLY A 22 -6.11 51.62 35.03
C GLY A 22 -6.40 50.55 33.97
N ALA A 23 -7.31 50.81 33.00
CA ALA A 23 -7.79 49.78 32.07
C ALA A 23 -6.89 49.57 30.82
N ASP A 24 -6.05 50.54 30.46
CA ASP A 24 -5.22 50.50 29.24
C ASP A 24 -3.93 49.67 29.35
N ARG A 25 -3.33 49.60 30.55
CA ARG A 25 -2.07 48.87 30.78
C ARG A 25 -2.15 47.36 30.48
N PRO A 26 -3.17 46.60 30.93
CA PRO A 26 -3.26 45.16 30.64
C PRO A 26 -3.52 44.86 29.16
N LEU A 27 -4.20 45.77 28.44
CA LEU A 27 -4.43 45.66 26.99
C LEU A 27 -3.11 45.79 26.21
N ARG A 28 -2.32 46.83 26.54
CA ARG A 28 -1.03 47.11 25.91
C ARG A 28 -0.03 45.97 26.11
N ARG A 29 0.05 45.39 27.32
CA ARG A 29 0.92 44.23 27.60
C ARG A 29 0.53 43.01 26.76
N THR A 30 -0.76 42.70 26.68
CA THR A 30 -1.24 41.53 25.92
C THR A 30 -0.97 41.67 24.41
N ARG A 31 -1.09 42.89 23.87
CA ARG A 31 -0.74 43.20 22.46
C ARG A 31 0.74 42.96 22.18
N TRP A 32 1.63 43.41 23.06
CA TRP A 32 3.08 43.18 22.92
C TRP A 32 3.45 41.70 23.02
N VAL A 33 2.84 40.95 23.95
CA VAL A 33 3.04 39.49 24.04
C VAL A 33 2.64 38.80 22.74
N ALA A 34 1.48 39.15 22.16
CA ALA A 34 1.03 38.59 20.88
C ALA A 34 2.01 38.89 19.73
N ILE A 35 2.60 40.09 19.70
CA ILE A 35 3.60 40.48 18.70
C ILE A 35 4.90 39.70 18.89
N VAL A 36 5.51 39.78 20.08
CA VAL A 36 6.83 39.20 20.34
C VAL A 36 6.79 37.68 20.24
N ALA A 37 5.83 37.02 20.91
CA ALA A 37 5.69 35.58 20.85
C ALA A 37 5.28 35.12 19.44
N GLY A 38 4.45 35.88 18.73
CA GLY A 38 4.10 35.57 17.34
C GLY A 38 5.31 35.67 16.40
N LEU A 39 6.14 36.71 16.54
CA LEU A 39 7.34 36.87 15.73
C LEU A 39 8.39 35.79 16.04
N VAL A 40 8.65 35.51 17.32
CA VAL A 40 9.58 34.45 17.73
C VAL A 40 9.08 33.09 17.24
N GLY A 41 7.79 32.79 17.42
CA GLY A 41 7.18 31.54 16.94
C GLY A 41 7.31 31.36 15.43
N PHE A 42 7.06 32.43 14.66
CA PHE A 42 7.21 32.43 13.20
C PHE A 42 8.67 32.23 12.77
N VAL A 43 9.60 33.06 13.25
CA VAL A 43 11.01 33.03 12.83
C VAL A 43 11.67 31.71 13.25
N ALA A 44 11.45 31.27 14.49
CA ALA A 44 11.99 29.99 14.97
C ALA A 44 11.49 28.83 14.10
N SER A 45 10.20 28.80 13.75
CA SER A 45 9.64 27.71 12.94
C SER A 45 10.15 27.69 11.50
N VAL A 46 10.30 28.87 10.87
CA VAL A 46 10.79 29.00 9.48
C VAL A 46 12.27 28.62 9.36
N MET A 47 13.06 28.79 10.41
CA MET A 47 14.49 28.48 10.39
C MET A 47 14.81 26.98 10.56
N ILE A 48 13.90 26.20 11.15
CA ILE A 48 14.13 24.76 11.45
C ILE A 48 14.68 23.94 10.28
N PRO A 49 14.17 24.07 9.03
CA PRO A 49 14.64 23.26 7.91
C PRO A 49 16.12 23.45 7.55
N VAL A 50 16.72 24.60 7.90
CA VAL A 50 18.11 24.95 7.57
C VAL A 50 19.07 24.83 8.75
N LEU A 51 18.57 24.54 9.95
CA LEU A 51 19.40 24.38 11.13
C LEU A 51 20.24 23.10 11.08
N PRO A 52 21.39 23.05 11.79
CA PRO A 52 22.28 21.90 11.74
C PRO A 52 21.66 20.63 12.33
N VAL A 53 22.08 19.49 11.78
CA VAL A 53 21.75 18.13 12.25
C VAL A 53 23.04 17.35 12.50
N VAL A 54 22.96 16.30 13.33
CA VAL A 54 24.04 15.34 13.54
C VAL A 54 23.71 14.10 12.72
N GLN A 55 24.47 13.87 11.65
CA GLN A 55 24.34 12.71 10.77
C GLN A 55 25.21 11.56 11.30
N THR A 56 24.67 10.35 11.34
CA THR A 56 25.46 9.13 11.55
C THR A 56 26.09 8.72 10.21
N THR A 57 27.41 8.62 10.13
CA THR A 57 28.14 8.20 8.92
C THR A 57 28.54 6.74 9.02
N ALA A 58 28.50 6.00 7.91
CA ALA A 58 28.94 4.61 7.86
C ALA A 58 29.91 4.37 6.69
N THR A 59 30.99 3.65 6.97
CA THR A 59 31.96 3.21 5.95
C THR A 59 32.13 1.70 5.98
N LEU A 60 32.08 1.09 4.80
CA LEU A 60 32.32 -0.34 4.60
C LEU A 60 33.78 -0.54 4.18
N ASN A 61 34.57 -1.16 5.05
CA ASN A 61 35.96 -1.48 4.81
C ASN A 61 36.16 -3.00 4.64
N TRP A 62 37.02 -3.37 3.70
CA TRP A 62 37.41 -4.75 3.42
C TRP A 62 38.88 -4.77 2.95
N PRO A 63 39.70 -5.78 3.28
CA PRO A 63 39.41 -7.02 4.00
C PRO A 63 39.07 -6.84 5.50
N GLN A 64 38.33 -7.79 6.08
CA GLN A 64 37.99 -7.81 7.51
C GLN A 64 38.69 -8.98 8.21
N GLY A 65 39.12 -8.79 9.46
CA GLY A 65 39.80 -9.85 10.22
C GLY A 65 41.16 -10.28 9.67
N GLY A 66 41.75 -9.51 8.75
CA GLY A 66 43.03 -9.85 8.10
C GLY A 66 42.94 -11.06 7.17
N GLN A 67 41.74 -11.41 6.69
CA GLN A 67 41.51 -12.55 5.80
C GLN A 67 40.78 -12.13 4.53
N LEU A 68 41.08 -12.83 3.44
CA LEU A 68 40.31 -12.82 2.20
C LEU A 68 39.06 -13.67 2.42
N GLY A 69 37.96 -13.00 2.73
CA GLY A 69 36.65 -13.64 2.95
C GLY A 69 35.53 -12.76 2.42
N ASN A 70 34.45 -13.41 2.01
CA ASN A 70 33.25 -12.74 1.52
C ASN A 70 32.50 -12.09 2.69
N VAL A 71 31.86 -10.95 2.43
CA VAL A 71 30.97 -10.29 3.40
C VAL A 71 29.73 -9.73 2.71
N THR A 72 28.59 -9.75 3.39
CA THR A 72 27.34 -9.14 2.91
C THR A 72 27.12 -7.77 3.55
N ALA A 73 26.74 -6.79 2.72
CA ALA A 73 26.40 -5.43 3.15
C ALA A 73 25.40 -4.83 2.15
N PRO A 74 24.17 -5.36 2.07
CA PRO A 74 23.17 -4.90 1.12
C PRO A 74 22.76 -3.45 1.38
N LEU A 75 23.18 -2.55 0.50
CA LEU A 75 22.88 -1.12 0.65
C LEU A 75 21.42 -0.83 0.29
N LEU A 76 20.70 -0.16 1.19
CA LEU A 76 19.31 0.26 0.96
C LEU A 76 19.18 1.24 -0.22
N SER A 77 20.15 2.16 -0.35
CA SER A 77 20.24 3.12 -1.47
C SER A 77 20.75 2.49 -2.77
N LEU A 78 21.02 1.18 -2.76
CA LEU A 78 21.70 0.36 -3.78
C LEU A 78 23.15 0.78 -4.08
N THR A 79 23.46 2.07 -4.10
CA THR A 79 24.77 2.63 -4.46
C THR A 79 25.42 3.40 -3.30
N PRO A 80 26.77 3.41 -3.21
CA PRO A 80 27.49 4.23 -2.24
C PRO A 80 27.60 5.70 -2.70
N VAL A 81 27.96 6.59 -1.77
CA VAL A 81 28.36 7.97 -2.12
C VAL A 81 29.67 7.97 -2.91
N SER A 82 30.65 7.22 -2.40
CA SER A 82 31.95 7.03 -3.04
C SER A 82 32.55 5.68 -2.64
N LEU A 83 33.43 5.18 -3.50
CA LEU A 83 34.14 3.92 -3.34
C LEU A 83 35.56 4.07 -3.85
N THR A 84 36.50 3.49 -3.11
CA THR A 84 37.90 3.37 -3.52
C THR A 84 38.37 1.95 -3.25
N ALA A 85 39.15 1.39 -4.17
CA ALA A 85 39.80 0.11 -3.96
C ALA A 85 41.25 0.16 -4.47
N SER A 86 42.12 -0.57 -3.79
CA SER A 86 43.54 -0.72 -4.11
C SER A 86 43.86 -2.20 -4.07
N VAL A 87 44.27 -2.76 -5.20
CA VAL A 87 44.59 -4.19 -5.35
C VAL A 87 46.08 -4.30 -5.71
N PRO A 88 46.94 -4.83 -4.82
CA PRO A 88 48.37 -5.01 -5.09
C PRO A 88 48.62 -5.89 -6.32
N CYS A 89 49.64 -5.55 -7.13
CA CYS A 89 50.00 -6.41 -8.28
C CYS A 89 50.56 -7.77 -7.84
N THR A 90 51.08 -7.88 -6.60
CA THR A 90 51.44 -9.18 -5.98
C THR A 90 50.27 -10.14 -5.96
N LEU A 91 49.11 -9.70 -5.46
CA LEU A 91 47.90 -10.51 -5.39
C LEU A 91 47.44 -10.97 -6.78
N ILE A 92 47.48 -10.07 -7.77
CA ILE A 92 47.08 -10.37 -9.16
C ILE A 92 47.98 -11.45 -9.79
N ARG A 93 49.27 -11.47 -9.44
CA ARG A 93 50.22 -12.50 -9.88
C ARG A 93 49.96 -13.86 -9.25
N GLU A 94 49.47 -13.87 -8.01
CA GLU A 94 49.20 -15.09 -7.24
C GLU A 94 47.84 -15.73 -7.57
N VAL A 95 46.95 -15.02 -8.29
CA VAL A 95 45.70 -15.61 -8.80
C VAL A 95 46.03 -16.87 -9.63
N PRO A 96 45.26 -17.96 -9.52
CA PRO A 96 45.47 -19.17 -10.33
C PRO A 96 45.51 -18.89 -11.84
N ALA A 97 46.18 -19.77 -12.60
CA ALA A 97 46.31 -19.60 -14.05
C ALA A 97 44.95 -19.50 -14.75
N ALA A 98 43.98 -20.32 -14.34
CA ALA A 98 42.59 -20.31 -14.83
C ALA A 98 41.84 -18.98 -14.58
N GLY A 99 42.36 -18.12 -13.70
CA GLY A 99 41.75 -16.84 -13.35
C GLY A 99 40.81 -16.92 -12.15
N GLY A 100 39.94 -15.93 -12.02
CA GLY A 100 38.95 -15.82 -10.95
C GLY A 100 38.53 -14.39 -10.65
N LEU A 101 37.53 -14.25 -9.79
CA LEU A 101 37.08 -12.98 -9.23
C LEU A 101 38.04 -12.51 -8.14
N ILE A 102 38.77 -11.43 -8.40
CA ILE A 102 39.64 -10.80 -7.39
C ILE A 102 38.80 -10.00 -6.40
N LEU A 103 37.88 -9.19 -6.92
CA LEU A 103 36.99 -8.33 -6.13
C LEU A 103 35.69 -8.09 -6.89
N GLY A 104 34.54 -8.31 -6.26
CA GLY A 104 33.22 -8.02 -6.78
C GLY A 104 32.33 -7.33 -5.73
N THR A 105 31.51 -6.37 -6.14
CA THR A 105 30.51 -5.73 -5.26
C THR A 105 29.17 -6.48 -5.20
N ALA A 106 29.06 -7.57 -5.98
CA ALA A 106 27.96 -8.52 -6.00
C ALA A 106 28.50 -9.92 -6.32
N PRO A 107 27.77 -11.00 -5.99
CA PRO A 107 28.15 -12.36 -6.41
C PRO A 107 28.14 -12.48 -7.93
N ALA A 108 29.16 -13.08 -8.53
CA ALA A 108 29.26 -13.21 -9.99
C ALA A 108 28.08 -13.99 -10.62
N ALA A 109 27.55 -14.99 -9.90
CA ALA A 109 26.39 -15.78 -10.31
C ALA A 109 25.04 -15.19 -9.86
N GLY A 110 25.02 -13.95 -9.36
CA GLY A 110 23.80 -13.24 -9.04
C GLY A 110 23.04 -12.81 -10.30
N LYS A 111 21.73 -12.61 -10.19
CA LYS A 111 20.90 -12.21 -11.33
C LYS A 111 21.34 -10.84 -11.84
N GLN A 112 21.67 -10.76 -13.13
CA GLN A 112 22.16 -9.53 -13.77
C GLN A 112 23.33 -8.87 -13.01
N ALA A 113 24.20 -9.67 -12.39
CA ALA A 113 25.25 -9.14 -11.52
C ALA A 113 26.20 -8.18 -12.24
N MET A 114 26.69 -8.57 -13.43
CA MET A 114 27.56 -7.73 -14.27
C MET A 114 26.91 -6.40 -14.68
N LEU A 115 25.58 -6.35 -14.81
CA LEU A 115 24.83 -5.13 -15.18
C LEU A 115 24.73 -4.12 -14.04
N ASN A 116 24.87 -4.55 -12.79
CA ASN A 116 24.62 -3.71 -11.62
C ASN A 116 25.87 -3.47 -10.76
N GLY A 117 26.74 -4.47 -10.62
CA GLY A 117 27.93 -4.40 -9.76
C GLY A 117 29.18 -3.87 -10.46
N LEU A 118 30.29 -3.90 -9.71
CA LEU A 118 31.66 -3.73 -10.18
C LEU A 118 32.44 -5.00 -9.92
N PHE A 119 33.23 -5.42 -10.91
CA PHE A 119 34.02 -6.64 -10.88
C PHE A 119 35.44 -6.37 -11.36
N VAL A 120 36.40 -6.90 -10.62
CA VAL A 120 37.81 -7.03 -11.01
C VAL A 120 38.06 -8.50 -11.22
N THR A 121 38.13 -8.91 -12.49
CA THR A 121 38.30 -10.31 -12.88
C THR A 121 39.66 -10.50 -13.52
N ALA A 122 40.34 -11.59 -13.17
CA ALA A 122 41.49 -12.05 -13.92
C ALA A 122 41.07 -13.27 -14.75
N THR A 123 41.38 -13.24 -16.03
CA THR A 123 41.30 -14.39 -16.93
C THR A 123 42.72 -14.93 -17.18
N GLU A 124 42.88 -15.94 -18.03
CA GLU A 124 44.21 -16.41 -18.43
C GLU A 124 45.05 -15.30 -19.10
N GLN A 125 44.40 -14.42 -19.88
CA GLN A 125 45.09 -13.47 -20.76
C GLN A 125 45.03 -12.01 -20.30
N ARG A 126 44.01 -11.62 -19.53
CA ARG A 126 43.72 -10.22 -19.20
C ARG A 126 43.13 -10.06 -17.80
N VAL A 127 43.33 -8.88 -17.23
CA VAL A 127 42.64 -8.41 -16.03
C VAL A 127 41.70 -7.29 -16.43
N ASP A 128 40.44 -7.44 -16.08
CA ASP A 128 39.36 -6.54 -16.46
C ASP A 128 38.73 -5.91 -15.25
N VAL A 129 38.47 -4.61 -15.36
CA VAL A 129 37.64 -3.86 -14.44
C VAL A 129 36.36 -3.53 -15.18
N VAL A 130 35.26 -4.12 -14.74
CA VAL A 130 33.92 -3.90 -15.33
C VAL A 130 33.03 -3.26 -14.29
N ALA A 131 32.30 -2.22 -14.66
CA ALA A 131 31.26 -1.63 -13.82
C ALA A 131 30.01 -1.45 -14.67
N ARG A 132 28.88 -1.99 -14.20
CA ARG A 132 27.57 -1.90 -14.87
C ARG A 132 27.60 -2.28 -16.36
N ASN A 133 28.22 -3.42 -16.67
CA ASN A 133 28.41 -3.95 -18.02
C ASN A 133 29.31 -3.11 -18.95
N ILE A 134 30.03 -2.13 -18.41
CA ILE A 134 31.01 -1.31 -19.15
C ILE A 134 32.41 -1.67 -18.68
N VAL A 135 33.29 -1.98 -19.63
CA VAL A 135 34.73 -2.20 -19.35
C VAL A 135 35.38 -0.84 -19.08
N ILE A 136 35.79 -0.62 -17.83
CA ILE A 136 36.48 0.59 -17.36
C ILE A 136 37.96 0.55 -17.75
N LEU A 137 38.59 -0.62 -17.56
CA LEU A 137 39.99 -0.86 -17.88
C LEU A 137 40.18 -2.35 -18.20
N SER A 138 40.99 -2.64 -19.20
CA SER A 138 41.37 -4.00 -19.62
C SER A 138 42.86 -4.02 -19.92
N VAL A 139 43.62 -4.87 -19.23
CA VAL A 139 45.09 -4.92 -19.39
C VAL A 139 45.55 -6.38 -19.51
N PRO A 140 46.49 -6.70 -20.43
CA PRO A 140 47.06 -8.03 -20.52
C PRO A 140 47.66 -8.48 -19.19
N ARG A 141 47.34 -9.71 -18.77
CA ARG A 141 47.75 -10.25 -17.46
C ARG A 141 49.26 -10.30 -17.29
N SER A 142 50.00 -10.50 -18.38
CA SER A 142 51.47 -10.47 -18.42
C SER A 142 52.06 -9.14 -17.93
N ARG A 143 51.36 -8.01 -18.11
CA ARG A 143 51.81 -6.68 -17.65
C ARG A 143 51.86 -6.56 -16.13
N PHE A 144 51.08 -7.35 -15.40
CA PHE A 144 51.10 -7.36 -13.93
C PHE A 144 52.32 -8.10 -13.36
N SER A 145 53.07 -8.83 -14.20
CA SER A 145 54.35 -9.44 -13.84
C SER A 145 55.53 -8.47 -13.91
N ASP A 146 55.33 -7.28 -14.47
CA ASP A 146 56.35 -6.23 -14.53
C ASP A 146 56.72 -5.76 -13.12
N PRO A 147 58.03 -5.74 -12.74
CA PRO A 147 58.48 -5.22 -11.46
C PRO A 147 58.06 -3.78 -11.16
N GLN A 148 57.74 -2.97 -12.19
CA GLN A 148 57.24 -1.61 -12.02
C GLN A 148 55.78 -1.55 -11.57
N CYS A 149 54.98 -2.63 -11.77
CA CYS A 149 53.59 -2.70 -11.35
C CYS A 149 53.48 -2.68 -9.82
N ARG A 150 52.87 -1.64 -9.26
CA ARG A 150 52.66 -1.52 -7.81
C ARG A 150 51.27 -2.00 -7.39
N ARG A 151 50.23 -1.37 -7.94
CA ARG A 151 48.83 -1.67 -7.59
C ARG A 151 47.85 -1.17 -8.65
N LEU A 152 46.70 -1.85 -8.75
CA LEU A 152 45.52 -1.37 -9.43
C LEU A 152 44.73 -0.46 -8.46
N GLN A 153 44.53 0.79 -8.85
CA GLN A 153 43.76 1.78 -8.09
C GLN A 153 42.42 2.03 -8.77
N LEU A 154 41.35 1.91 -8.00
CA LEU A 154 39.96 2.07 -8.43
C LEU A 154 39.33 3.22 -7.62
N SER A 155 38.56 4.06 -8.30
CA SER A 155 37.75 5.09 -7.67
C SER A 155 36.41 5.25 -8.39
N SER A 156 35.32 5.25 -7.65
CA SER A 156 33.97 5.50 -8.17
C SER A 156 33.27 6.51 -7.25
N SER A 157 32.82 7.63 -7.80
CA SER A 157 32.18 8.72 -7.04
C SER A 157 31.26 9.53 -7.95
N THR A 158 30.77 10.67 -7.47
CA THR A 158 30.04 11.64 -8.30
C THR A 158 30.90 12.29 -9.40
N ALA A 159 32.22 12.06 -9.42
CA ALA A 159 33.09 12.48 -10.52
C ALA A 159 33.17 11.47 -11.67
N GLY A 160 32.63 10.26 -11.50
CA GLY A 160 32.75 9.15 -12.44
C GLY A 160 33.46 7.93 -11.83
N THR A 161 33.70 6.93 -12.68
CA THR A 161 34.36 5.66 -12.33
C THR A 161 35.64 5.49 -13.14
N PHE A 162 36.76 5.35 -12.43
CA PHE A 162 38.10 5.29 -13.00
C PHE A 162 38.91 4.14 -12.41
N ALA A 163 39.79 3.57 -13.23
CA ALA A 163 40.74 2.55 -12.86
C ALA A 163 42.12 2.86 -13.46
N SER A 164 43.19 2.71 -12.68
CA SER A 164 44.56 2.96 -13.15
C SER A 164 45.55 1.97 -12.51
N ILE A 165 46.61 1.63 -13.24
CA ILE A 165 47.68 0.77 -12.74
C ILE A 165 48.88 1.65 -12.40
N ILE A 166 49.15 1.78 -11.12
CA ILE A 166 50.25 2.61 -10.63
C ILE A 166 51.57 1.92 -10.94
N GLY A 167 52.46 2.65 -11.62
CA GLY A 167 53.79 2.20 -12.00
C GLY A 167 53.91 1.69 -13.44
N LEU A 168 52.79 1.52 -14.15
CA LEU A 168 52.80 1.22 -15.59
C LEU A 168 52.34 2.44 -16.39
N SER A 169 52.97 2.65 -17.53
CA SER A 169 52.56 3.66 -18.51
C SER A 169 51.94 3.02 -19.75
N ASP A 170 51.04 3.75 -20.37
CA ASP A 170 50.49 3.45 -21.69
C ASP A 170 51.59 3.60 -22.76
N PRO A 171 51.86 2.54 -23.56
CA PRO A 171 52.88 2.58 -24.60
C PRO A 171 52.65 3.64 -25.68
N GLU A 172 51.40 4.07 -25.92
CA GLU A 172 51.06 4.95 -27.04
C GLU A 172 51.26 6.44 -26.71
N ASN A 173 50.95 6.84 -25.47
CA ASN A 173 50.91 8.24 -25.07
C ASN A 173 51.82 8.57 -23.86
N GLY A 174 52.43 7.55 -23.23
CA GLY A 174 53.32 7.71 -22.08
C GLY A 174 52.65 8.12 -20.77
N ALA A 175 51.32 8.30 -20.75
CA ALA A 175 50.55 8.58 -19.55
C ALA A 175 50.46 7.34 -18.64
N ALA A 176 49.99 7.53 -17.40
CA ALA A 176 49.72 6.40 -16.51
C ALA A 176 48.67 5.46 -17.14
N LEU A 177 48.94 4.16 -17.15
CA LEU A 177 48.06 3.17 -17.74
C LEU A 177 46.74 3.13 -16.97
N GLY A 178 45.65 3.58 -17.58
CA GLY A 178 44.35 3.69 -16.92
C GLY A 178 43.22 4.01 -17.89
N GLY A 179 42.00 3.94 -17.37
CA GLY A 179 40.77 4.20 -18.11
C GLY A 179 39.66 4.63 -17.16
N GLY A 180 38.55 5.10 -17.73
CA GLY A 180 37.37 5.46 -16.96
C GLY A 180 36.47 6.44 -17.69
N PHE A 181 35.33 6.69 -17.05
CA PHE A 181 34.26 7.52 -17.57
C PHE A 181 33.85 8.52 -16.50
N THR A 182 33.60 9.76 -16.92
CA THR A 182 33.16 10.87 -16.04
C THR A 182 31.68 10.78 -15.66
N ASP A 183 30.95 9.79 -16.16
CA ASP A 183 29.52 9.60 -15.86
C ASP A 183 29.32 9.11 -14.42
N PRO A 184 28.66 9.91 -13.55
CA PRO A 184 28.41 9.55 -12.15
C PRO A 184 27.37 8.43 -11.97
N ASN A 185 26.62 8.05 -13.01
CA ASN A 185 25.62 6.99 -12.96
C ASN A 185 26.23 5.58 -13.05
N LEU A 186 27.53 5.49 -13.33
CA LEU A 186 28.28 4.23 -13.35
C LEU A 186 28.72 3.73 -11.97
N ARG A 187 28.34 4.43 -10.89
CA ARG A 187 28.58 3.95 -9.51
C ARG A 187 27.96 2.55 -9.33
N PRO A 188 28.72 1.57 -8.81
CA PRO A 188 28.24 0.20 -8.73
C PRO A 188 27.22 0.05 -7.61
N GLN A 189 26.31 -0.90 -7.81
CA GLN A 189 25.50 -1.43 -6.74
C GLN A 189 26.36 -2.29 -5.81
N ILE A 190 26.15 -2.16 -4.50
CA ILE A 190 26.86 -2.95 -3.48
C ILE A 190 25.85 -3.80 -2.71
N VAL A 191 25.99 -5.12 -2.80
CA VAL A 191 25.32 -6.08 -1.91
C VAL A 191 26.26 -6.77 -0.93
N GLY A 192 27.56 -6.58 -1.13
CA GLY A 192 28.63 -7.16 -0.33
C GLY A 192 29.97 -7.03 -1.05
N LEU A 193 31.00 -7.66 -0.50
CA LEU A 193 32.30 -7.83 -1.14
C LEU A 193 32.55 -9.31 -1.33
N PHE A 194 32.80 -9.70 -2.57
CA PHE A 194 32.96 -11.09 -2.97
C PHE A 194 34.29 -11.29 -3.70
N THR A 195 34.95 -12.41 -3.41
CA THR A 195 36.23 -12.82 -4.00
C THR A 195 36.28 -14.35 -4.08
N ASP A 196 36.96 -14.88 -5.09
CA ASP A 196 37.27 -16.31 -5.20
C ASP A 196 38.58 -16.66 -4.46
N LEU A 197 39.28 -15.65 -3.93
CA LEU A 197 40.55 -15.81 -3.25
C LEU A 197 40.34 -16.15 -1.77
N THR A 198 41.25 -16.93 -1.20
CA THR A 198 41.21 -17.35 0.20
C THR A 198 42.58 -17.17 0.85
N GLY A 199 42.61 -17.11 2.19
CA GLY A 199 43.85 -16.98 2.97
C GLY A 199 44.04 -15.60 3.61
N PRO A 200 45.26 -15.27 4.09
CA PRO A 200 45.54 -13.99 4.74
C PRO A 200 45.43 -12.84 3.73
N ALA A 201 44.90 -11.71 4.18
CA ALA A 201 44.84 -10.49 3.39
C ALA A 201 46.26 -9.93 3.18
N PRO A 202 46.71 -9.71 1.93
CA PRO A 202 48.04 -9.14 1.68
C PRO A 202 48.09 -7.65 2.00
N ASP A 203 49.27 -7.17 2.38
CA ASP A 203 49.51 -5.76 2.65
C ASP A 203 49.20 -4.89 1.41
N GLY A 204 48.45 -3.81 1.63
CA GLY A 204 48.07 -2.87 0.59
C GLY A 204 46.80 -3.22 -0.18
N LEU A 205 46.16 -4.38 0.09
CA LEU A 205 44.79 -4.65 -0.37
C LEU A 205 43.81 -3.89 0.50
N THR A 206 43.09 -2.94 -0.10
CA THR A 206 42.12 -2.12 0.61
C THR A 206 40.92 -1.84 -0.26
N PHE A 207 39.74 -1.93 0.33
CA PHE A 207 38.49 -1.45 -0.21
C PHE A 207 37.81 -0.59 0.85
N SER A 208 37.29 0.56 0.45
CA SER A 208 36.54 1.47 1.31
C SER A 208 35.39 2.08 0.50
N ALA A 209 34.16 1.89 0.98
CA ALA A 209 32.96 2.52 0.43
C ALA A 209 32.25 3.36 1.50
N THR A 210 31.92 4.61 1.18
CA THR A 210 31.08 5.46 2.02
C THR A 210 29.60 5.17 1.72
N VAL A 211 28.92 4.58 2.70
CA VAL A 211 27.49 4.28 2.61
C VAL A 211 26.69 5.58 2.65
N ASP A 212 25.62 5.67 1.86
CA ASP A 212 24.76 6.85 1.83
C ASP A 212 23.77 6.85 3.00
N THR A 213 24.19 7.41 4.13
CA THR A 213 23.38 7.56 5.34
C THR A 213 22.80 8.97 5.48
N ARG A 214 22.57 9.70 4.37
CA ARG A 214 22.17 11.12 4.40
C ARG A 214 20.88 11.40 5.18
N PHE A 215 19.99 10.42 5.27
CA PHE A 215 18.69 10.52 5.95
C PHE A 215 18.74 10.04 7.41
N THR A 216 19.80 9.37 7.83
CA THR A 216 19.98 8.93 9.22
C THR A 216 20.60 10.06 10.04
N SER A 217 19.74 10.94 10.55
CA SER A 217 20.15 12.11 11.33
C SER A 217 19.44 12.22 12.67
N SER A 218 19.90 13.17 13.47
CA SER A 218 19.20 13.64 14.67
C SER A 218 19.33 15.16 14.79
N PRO A 219 18.35 15.86 15.39
CA PRO A 219 18.41 17.30 15.54
C PRO A 219 19.56 17.70 16.47
N SER A 220 20.34 18.71 16.06
CA SER A 220 21.32 19.33 16.97
C SER A 220 20.63 20.03 18.15
N ALA A 221 21.37 20.32 19.22
CA ALA A 221 20.83 21.07 20.36
C ALA A 221 20.23 22.43 19.95
N LEU A 222 20.81 23.11 18.96
CA LEU A 222 20.28 24.37 18.41
C LEU A 222 18.94 24.15 17.70
N LYS A 223 18.84 23.10 16.87
CA LYS A 223 17.60 22.73 16.17
C LYS A 223 16.50 22.36 17.17
N ALA A 224 16.82 21.55 18.18
CA ALA A 224 15.90 21.19 19.26
C ALA A 224 15.41 22.40 20.06
N ALA A 225 16.30 23.32 20.44
CA ALA A 225 15.93 24.55 21.13
C ALA A 225 15.02 25.45 20.28
N ALA A 226 15.29 25.58 18.97
CA ALA A 226 14.46 26.34 18.06
C ALA A 226 13.06 25.71 17.87
N MET A 227 12.97 24.38 17.79
CA MET A 227 11.69 23.67 17.76
C MET A 227 10.85 23.97 19.01
N LEU A 228 11.44 23.82 20.20
CA LEU A 228 10.76 24.11 21.47
C LEU A 228 10.34 25.59 21.56
N ALA A 229 11.22 26.51 21.16
CA ALA A 229 10.90 27.94 21.14
C ALA A 229 9.76 28.26 20.16
N GLY A 230 9.75 27.65 18.97
CA GLY A 230 8.69 27.80 17.98
C GLY A 230 7.32 27.34 18.50
N ILE A 231 7.27 26.15 19.10
CA ILE A 231 6.04 25.57 19.67
C ILE A 231 5.55 26.41 20.85
N ALA A 232 6.39 26.65 21.85
CA ALA A 232 6.02 27.39 23.06
C ALA A 232 5.57 28.83 22.73
N SER A 233 6.29 29.51 21.85
CA SER A 233 5.95 30.89 21.45
C SER A 233 4.64 30.95 20.66
N THR A 234 4.35 29.95 19.82
CA THR A 234 3.06 29.85 19.12
C THR A 234 1.90 29.66 20.10
N ILE A 235 2.06 28.80 21.11
CA ILE A 235 1.05 28.60 22.17
C ILE A 235 0.80 29.92 22.92
N VAL A 236 1.87 30.60 23.35
CA VAL A 236 1.77 31.89 24.05
C VAL A 236 1.11 32.96 23.17
N ALA A 237 1.45 33.02 21.88
CA ALA A 237 0.87 33.96 20.92
C ALA A 237 -0.64 33.73 20.74
N LEU A 238 -1.08 32.48 20.63
CA LEU A 238 -2.51 32.14 20.52
C LEU A 238 -3.27 32.39 21.83
N LEU A 239 -2.67 32.14 22.99
CA LEU A 239 -3.27 32.50 24.28
C LEU A 239 -3.41 34.03 24.45
N ALA A 240 -2.43 34.79 23.97
CA ALA A 240 -2.52 36.24 23.94
C ALA A 240 -3.62 36.72 22.96
N LEU A 241 -3.71 36.11 21.77
CA LEU A 241 -4.79 36.38 20.80
C LEU A 241 -6.16 36.06 21.38
N TRP A 242 -6.30 34.95 22.11
CA TRP A 242 -7.52 34.56 22.81
C TRP A 242 -7.92 35.59 23.88
N ARG A 243 -6.96 36.11 24.62
CA ARG A 243 -7.22 37.17 25.60
C ARG A 243 -7.68 38.46 24.93
N LEU A 244 -7.11 38.81 23.77
CA LEU A 244 -7.52 39.97 22.96
C LEU A 244 -8.91 39.81 22.34
N ASP A 245 -9.32 38.59 21.96
CA ASP A 245 -10.67 38.34 21.43
C ASP A 245 -11.79 38.56 22.47
N ARG A 246 -11.46 38.54 23.77
CA ARG A 246 -12.43 38.69 24.87
C ARG A 246 -12.80 40.13 25.20
N LEU A 247 -12.26 41.10 24.47
CA LEU A 247 -12.59 42.52 24.62
C LEU A 247 -14.03 42.86 24.22
N ASP A 248 -14.73 41.94 23.56
CA ASP A 248 -16.15 42.07 23.22
C ASP A 248 -17.11 41.78 24.39
N GLY A 249 -16.59 41.51 25.60
CA GLY A 249 -17.37 41.24 26.82
C GLY A 249 -18.09 39.89 26.85
N ARG A 250 -18.01 39.09 25.76
CA ARG A 250 -18.73 37.82 25.67
C ARG A 250 -17.90 36.69 26.28
N ARG A 251 -18.42 36.04 27.32
CA ARG A 251 -17.84 34.81 27.91
C ARG A 251 -18.58 33.57 27.39
N ALA A 252 -17.86 32.46 27.24
CA ALA A 252 -18.49 31.16 27.03
C ALA A 252 -19.28 30.80 28.28
N ARG A 253 -20.62 30.78 28.18
CA ARG A 253 -21.49 30.53 29.35
C ARG A 253 -21.57 29.04 29.72
N ARG A 254 -21.25 28.12 28.79
CA ARG A 254 -21.24 26.65 28.99
C ARG A 254 -20.13 26.02 28.16
N LEU A 255 -19.41 25.04 28.73
CA LEU A 255 -18.36 24.27 28.06
C LEU A 255 -18.93 23.33 27.00
N ILE A 256 -19.97 22.55 27.37
CA ILE A 256 -20.70 21.67 26.46
C ILE A 256 -22.09 22.29 26.17
N PRO A 257 -22.39 22.68 24.91
CA PRO A 257 -23.71 23.19 24.55
C PRO A 257 -24.82 22.16 24.81
N VAL A 258 -26.04 22.58 25.14
CA VAL A 258 -27.18 21.68 25.42
C VAL A 258 -27.43 20.70 24.27
N ARG A 259 -27.22 21.15 23.02
CA ARG A 259 -27.34 20.32 21.81
C ARG A 259 -26.43 19.08 21.79
N TRP A 260 -25.30 19.07 22.49
CA TRP A 260 -24.40 17.90 22.57
C TRP A 260 -24.89 16.84 23.56
N ARG A 261 -25.87 17.15 24.42
CA ARG A 261 -26.37 16.22 25.46
C ARG A 261 -27.42 15.24 24.94
N ALA A 262 -27.97 15.46 23.75
CA ALA A 262 -28.93 14.53 23.17
C ALA A 262 -28.20 13.32 22.60
N PHE A 263 -28.74 12.13 22.79
CA PHE A 263 -28.35 10.90 22.10
C PHE A 263 -29.55 10.40 21.30
N THR A 264 -29.35 10.05 20.04
CA THR A 264 -30.42 9.69 19.10
C THR A 264 -30.21 8.31 18.51
N ALA A 265 -31.27 7.71 17.96
CA ALA A 265 -31.17 6.44 17.26
C ALA A 265 -30.15 6.48 16.10
N VAL A 266 -30.01 7.64 15.43
CA VAL A 266 -29.01 7.82 14.36
C VAL A 266 -27.60 7.70 14.91
N ASP A 267 -27.33 8.26 16.10
CA ASP A 267 -26.01 8.15 16.73
C ASP A 267 -25.69 6.70 17.08
N ALA A 268 -26.66 5.98 17.64
CA ALA A 268 -26.53 4.55 17.93
C ALA A 268 -26.24 3.74 16.65
N THR A 269 -26.93 4.00 15.54
CA THR A 269 -26.68 3.32 14.27
C THR A 269 -25.29 3.61 13.73
N VAL A 270 -24.85 4.88 13.71
CA VAL A 270 -23.51 5.22 13.20
C VAL A 270 -22.44 4.55 14.05
N ILE A 271 -22.55 4.57 15.37
CA ILE A 271 -21.60 3.92 16.28
C ILE A 271 -21.59 2.41 16.04
N ALA A 272 -22.76 1.76 16.06
CA ALA A 272 -22.86 0.30 15.93
C ALA A 272 -22.29 -0.20 14.59
N VAL A 273 -22.65 0.45 13.48
CA VAL A 273 -22.16 0.07 12.15
C VAL A 273 -20.66 0.36 12.01
N SER A 274 -20.17 1.48 12.56
CA SER A 274 -18.72 1.80 12.50
C SER A 274 -17.90 0.82 13.32
N VAL A 275 -18.37 0.40 14.50
CA VAL A 275 -17.69 -0.61 15.34
C VAL A 275 -17.73 -1.98 14.68
N PHE A 276 -18.87 -2.39 14.11
CA PHE A 276 -18.95 -3.61 13.32
C PHE A 276 -17.96 -3.60 12.15
N TRP A 277 -17.91 -2.50 11.40
CA TRP A 277 -17.03 -2.38 10.24
C TRP A 277 -15.54 -2.30 10.61
N TYR A 278 -15.21 -1.71 11.75
CA TYR A 278 -13.86 -1.72 12.29
C TYR A 278 -13.37 -3.16 12.57
N VAL A 279 -14.25 -4.02 13.12
CA VAL A 279 -13.92 -5.42 13.43
C VAL A 279 -13.96 -6.34 12.21
N ALA A 280 -15.02 -6.28 11.39
CA ALA A 280 -15.26 -7.25 10.32
C ALA A 280 -15.15 -6.69 8.90
N GLY A 281 -14.98 -5.37 8.75
CA GLY A 281 -14.93 -4.70 7.45
C GLY A 281 -13.62 -4.91 6.69
N ALA A 282 -13.57 -4.36 5.47
CA ALA A 282 -12.37 -4.38 4.63
C ALA A 282 -11.26 -3.50 5.20
N GLY A 283 -10.02 -3.94 5.03
CA GLY A 283 -8.85 -3.05 5.09
C GLY A 283 -8.72 -2.20 3.82
N SER A 284 -7.71 -1.33 3.79
CA SER A 284 -7.32 -0.62 2.58
C SER A 284 -6.19 -1.35 1.85
N SER A 285 -5.90 -0.98 0.60
CA SER A 285 -4.83 -1.59 -0.20
C SER A 285 -3.45 -1.45 0.44
N ASP A 286 -3.17 -0.28 1.05
CA ASP A 286 -1.82 0.09 1.49
C ASP A 286 -1.61 -0.21 2.99
N ASP A 287 -2.47 -1.02 3.60
CA ASP A 287 -2.37 -1.33 5.03
C ASP A 287 -1.04 -2.01 5.35
N GLY A 288 -0.64 -2.99 4.54
CA GLY A 288 0.67 -3.62 4.66
C GLY A 288 1.83 -2.68 4.34
N TYR A 289 1.63 -1.70 3.45
CA TYR A 289 2.64 -0.70 3.09
C TYR A 289 2.96 0.21 4.28
N GLN A 290 1.92 0.82 4.85
CA GLN A 290 2.05 1.73 6.00
C GLN A 290 2.52 1.01 7.25
N PHE A 291 2.07 -0.23 7.46
CA PHE A 291 2.56 -1.07 8.54
C PHE A 291 4.05 -1.38 8.38
N GLY A 292 4.47 -1.90 7.22
CA GLY A 292 5.86 -2.31 6.98
C GLY A 292 6.86 -1.18 7.18
N MET A 293 6.57 0.00 6.63
CA MET A 293 7.44 1.16 6.80
C MET A 293 7.44 1.70 8.24
N SER A 294 6.28 1.76 8.90
CA SER A 294 6.20 2.27 10.28
C SER A 294 6.84 1.32 11.29
N ASN A 295 6.71 0.01 11.06
CA ASN A 295 7.31 -1.03 11.92
C ASN A 295 8.84 -0.99 11.86
N THR A 296 9.41 -0.76 10.67
CA THR A 296 10.87 -0.73 10.47
C THR A 296 11.52 0.61 10.81
N ALA A 297 10.77 1.72 10.81
CA ALA A 297 11.28 3.08 11.01
C ALA A 297 12.05 3.27 12.33
N SER A 298 11.62 2.61 13.41
CA SER A 298 12.26 2.73 14.73
C SER A 298 13.71 2.20 14.75
N HIS A 299 13.99 1.18 13.95
CA HIS A 299 15.34 0.61 13.80
C HIS A 299 16.17 1.40 12.78
N ALA A 300 15.52 1.90 11.71
CA ALA A 300 16.15 2.73 10.69
C ALA A 300 16.65 4.08 11.21
N GLY A 301 15.97 4.62 12.23
CA GLY A 301 16.23 5.95 12.79
C GLY A 301 15.53 7.09 12.05
N TYR A 302 14.75 6.79 11.00
CA TYR A 302 13.94 7.75 10.25
C TYR A 302 12.78 7.04 9.53
N MET A 303 11.75 7.79 9.09
CA MET A 303 10.58 7.25 8.38
C MET A 303 10.91 6.99 6.90
N ALA A 304 11.66 5.91 6.63
CA ALA A 304 12.04 5.50 5.28
C ALA A 304 10.83 5.02 4.47
N ASN A 305 10.80 5.35 3.19
CA ASN A 305 10.03 4.56 2.25
C ASN A 305 10.74 3.21 2.06
N TYR A 306 10.22 2.19 2.73
CA TYR A 306 10.85 0.86 2.80
C TYR A 306 10.79 0.08 1.47
N PHE A 307 9.80 0.36 0.62
CA PHE A 307 9.50 -0.46 -0.56
C PHE A 307 10.00 0.13 -1.88
N ARG A 308 10.25 1.44 -1.96
CA ARG A 308 10.57 2.14 -3.21
C ARG A 308 11.45 3.35 -2.95
N TRP A 309 12.03 3.91 -4.01
CA TRP A 309 12.73 5.19 -3.99
C TRP A 309 13.99 5.20 -3.09
N PHE A 310 14.76 4.11 -3.11
CA PHE A 310 16.12 4.05 -2.58
C PHE A 310 16.22 4.42 -1.09
N GLY A 311 15.19 4.07 -0.31
CA GLY A 311 15.13 4.38 1.12
C GLY A 311 14.91 5.87 1.44
N SER A 312 14.45 6.69 0.49
CA SER A 312 14.15 8.09 0.74
C SER A 312 13.01 8.27 1.76
N PRO A 313 13.07 9.27 2.66
CA PRO A 313 12.06 9.48 3.71
C PRO A 313 10.70 9.91 3.14
N GLU A 314 9.62 9.72 3.91
CA GLU A 314 8.28 10.27 3.58
C GLU A 314 8.14 11.79 3.67
N ASP A 315 9.06 12.44 4.36
CA ASP A 315 9.09 13.88 4.50
C ASP A 315 9.10 14.61 3.13
N PRO A 316 8.33 15.71 2.97
CA PRO A 316 7.79 16.58 4.02
C PRO A 316 6.38 16.19 4.52
N PHE A 317 5.87 15.03 4.14
CA PHE A 317 4.60 14.50 4.62
C PHE A 317 4.84 13.33 5.56
N GLY A 318 3.79 12.84 6.22
CA GLY A 318 3.86 11.55 6.89
C GLY A 318 4.22 11.58 8.38
N TRP A 319 4.12 12.72 9.07
CA TRP A 319 4.24 12.75 10.55
C TRP A 319 3.23 11.81 11.25
N TYR A 320 2.13 11.48 10.57
CA TYR A 320 1.15 10.51 11.04
C TYR A 320 1.73 9.08 11.12
N TYR A 321 2.67 8.72 10.25
CA TYR A 321 3.30 7.40 10.28
C TYR A 321 4.20 7.24 11.49
N ASP A 322 4.78 8.32 12.04
CA ASP A 322 5.50 8.26 13.31
C ASP A 322 4.57 7.92 14.50
N LEU A 323 3.27 8.28 14.41
CA LEU A 323 2.28 7.83 15.38
C LEU A 323 2.06 6.31 15.26
N ILE A 324 1.94 5.79 14.03
CA ILE A 324 1.82 4.34 13.80
C ILE A 324 3.07 3.61 14.30
N ALA A 325 4.27 4.11 13.98
CA ALA A 325 5.54 3.57 14.48
C ALA A 325 5.63 3.62 16.02
N ALA A 326 5.04 4.63 16.66
CA ALA A 326 4.94 4.64 18.11
C ALA A 326 3.97 3.58 18.64
N MET A 327 2.88 3.31 17.92
CA MET A 327 1.86 2.31 18.26
C MET A 327 2.33 0.87 18.05
N THR A 328 3.18 0.59 17.06
CA THR A 328 3.73 -0.76 16.83
C THR A 328 4.58 -1.25 18.00
N ARG A 329 5.22 -0.34 18.75
CA ARG A 329 5.93 -0.67 20.01
C ARG A 329 5.03 -1.28 21.09
N VAL A 330 3.71 -1.07 21.01
CA VAL A 330 2.73 -1.64 21.95
C VAL A 330 2.20 -2.97 21.41
N SER A 331 1.74 -2.99 20.16
CA SER A 331 1.20 -4.18 19.51
C SER A 331 1.17 -4.01 17.99
N HIS A 332 1.30 -5.11 17.27
CA HIS A 332 1.13 -5.18 15.81
C HIS A 332 -0.29 -5.58 15.39
N ALA A 333 -1.20 -5.81 16.35
CA ALA A 333 -2.56 -6.23 16.06
C ALA A 333 -3.29 -5.24 15.15
N SER A 334 -4.00 -5.75 14.14
CA SER A 334 -4.72 -4.96 13.15
C SER A 334 -5.76 -4.05 13.81
N LEU A 335 -6.49 -4.55 14.82
CA LEU A 335 -7.44 -3.73 15.58
C LEU A 335 -6.74 -2.53 16.23
N TRP A 336 -5.62 -2.75 16.93
CA TRP A 336 -4.92 -1.68 17.64
C TRP A 336 -4.44 -0.59 16.68
N LEU A 337 -3.78 -0.97 15.59
CA LEU A 337 -3.21 -0.03 14.64
C LEU A 337 -4.27 0.78 13.87
N ARG A 338 -5.46 0.20 13.61
CA ARG A 338 -6.58 0.87 12.93
C ARG A 338 -7.49 1.68 13.86
N LEU A 339 -7.22 1.69 15.17
CA LEU A 339 -8.01 2.42 16.16
C LEU A 339 -8.12 3.94 15.89
N PRO A 340 -7.07 4.66 15.41
CA PRO A 340 -7.16 6.08 15.09
C PRO A 340 -8.27 6.39 14.07
N ASP A 341 -8.48 5.53 13.06
CA ASP A 341 -9.52 5.72 12.06
C ASP A 341 -10.93 5.55 12.64
N LEU A 342 -11.15 4.59 13.54
CA LEU A 342 -12.42 4.47 14.25
C LEU A 342 -12.69 5.74 15.09
N ILE A 343 -11.69 6.24 15.82
CA ILE A 343 -11.83 7.48 16.62
C ILE A 343 -12.18 8.66 15.70
N CYS A 344 -11.48 8.78 14.57
CA CYS A 344 -11.74 9.80 13.55
C CYS A 344 -13.16 9.70 12.97
N ALA A 345 -13.66 8.49 12.71
CA ALA A 345 -15.03 8.28 12.25
C ALA A 345 -16.07 8.81 13.26
N LEU A 346 -15.89 8.47 14.53
CA LEU A 346 -16.78 8.88 15.61
C LEU A 346 -16.73 10.39 15.87
N VAL A 347 -15.53 10.99 15.86
CA VAL A 347 -15.34 12.44 15.98
C VAL A 347 -15.97 13.17 14.77
N CYS A 348 -15.78 12.65 13.56
CA CYS A 348 -16.41 13.17 12.35
C CYS A 348 -17.93 13.21 12.50
N TRP A 349 -18.55 12.09 12.90
CA TRP A 349 -19.99 12.04 13.09
C TRP A 349 -20.49 12.99 14.18
N LEU A 350 -19.78 13.06 15.31
CA LEU A 350 -20.12 13.97 16.40
C LEU A 350 -20.12 15.43 15.94
N LEU A 351 -19.08 15.86 15.23
CA LEU A 351 -18.97 17.22 14.69
C LEU A 351 -20.01 17.48 13.61
N LEU A 352 -20.24 16.52 12.71
CA LEU A 352 -21.21 16.63 11.64
C LEU A 352 -22.61 16.84 12.22
N SER A 353 -23.05 15.96 13.12
CA SER A 353 -24.40 15.97 13.68
C SER A 353 -24.65 17.12 14.66
N ARG A 354 -23.65 17.55 15.43
CA ARG A 354 -23.81 18.55 16.51
C ARG A 354 -23.37 19.96 16.16
N GLU A 355 -22.42 20.13 15.24
CA GLU A 355 -21.90 21.45 14.86
C GLU A 355 -22.27 21.84 13.44
N VAL A 356 -22.13 20.94 12.46
CA VAL A 356 -22.34 21.26 11.04
C VAL A 356 -23.81 21.31 10.66
N LEU A 357 -24.58 20.24 10.88
CA LEU A 357 -26.00 20.22 10.49
C LEU A 357 -26.82 21.36 11.10
N PRO A 358 -26.67 21.72 12.40
CA PRO A 358 -27.34 22.89 12.98
C PRO A 358 -26.90 24.22 12.36
N ARG A 359 -25.65 24.31 11.89
CA ARG A 359 -25.10 25.53 11.29
C ARG A 359 -25.66 25.80 9.88
N LEU A 360 -26.04 24.74 9.16
CA LEU A 360 -26.63 24.80 7.81
C LEU A 360 -28.08 25.29 7.81
N GLY A 361 -28.73 25.36 8.96
CA GLY A 361 -30.04 25.99 9.16
C GLY A 361 -31.05 25.10 9.91
N PRO A 362 -32.10 25.69 10.50
CA PRO A 362 -33.08 24.94 11.29
C PRO A 362 -33.88 23.92 10.48
N ALA A 363 -34.06 24.11 9.17
CA ALA A 363 -34.74 23.13 8.32
C ALA A 363 -33.93 21.84 8.15
N VAL A 364 -32.59 21.94 8.10
CA VAL A 364 -31.70 20.78 8.05
C VAL A 364 -31.68 20.07 9.40
N ALA A 365 -31.44 20.82 10.47
CA ALA A 365 -31.28 20.27 11.81
C ALA A 365 -32.53 19.54 12.36
N ARG A 366 -33.73 20.02 12.01
CA ARG A 366 -35.01 19.44 12.48
C ARG A 366 -35.57 18.35 11.57
N SER A 367 -35.00 18.18 10.37
CA SER A 367 -35.47 17.20 9.39
C SER A 367 -34.88 15.82 9.68
N LYS A 368 -35.71 14.88 10.15
CA LYS A 368 -35.28 13.48 10.35
C LYS A 368 -34.68 12.87 9.07
N PRO A 369 -35.29 13.01 7.88
CA PRO A 369 -34.68 12.51 6.64
C PRO A 369 -33.29 13.09 6.35
N ALA A 370 -33.06 14.37 6.64
CA ALA A 370 -31.77 15.01 6.38
C ALA A 370 -30.67 14.48 7.31
N VAL A 371 -30.98 14.26 8.59
CA VAL A 371 -30.04 13.69 9.56
C VAL A 371 -29.71 12.23 9.21
N TRP A 372 -30.71 11.43 8.81
CA TRP A 372 -30.47 10.07 8.31
C TRP A 372 -29.68 10.05 7.00
N ALA A 373 -29.92 11.00 6.09
CA ALA A 373 -29.13 11.13 4.86
C ALA A 373 -27.66 11.42 5.17
N ALA A 374 -27.39 12.33 6.10
CA ALA A 374 -26.04 12.61 6.57
C ALA A 374 -25.37 11.33 7.12
N ALA A 375 -26.04 10.63 8.02
CA ALA A 375 -25.50 9.43 8.65
C ALA A 375 -25.19 8.32 7.64
N LEU A 376 -26.15 7.98 6.79
CA LEU A 376 -26.02 6.83 5.88
C LEU A 376 -25.05 7.14 4.73
N VAL A 377 -25.02 8.37 4.21
CA VAL A 377 -24.01 8.76 3.21
C VAL A 377 -22.62 8.83 3.83
N PHE A 378 -22.50 9.30 5.08
CA PHE A 378 -21.24 9.28 5.82
C PHE A 378 -20.70 7.85 5.94
N ILE A 379 -21.51 6.92 6.46
CA ILE A 379 -21.12 5.50 6.62
C ILE A 379 -20.77 4.89 5.25
N ALA A 380 -21.64 5.06 4.24
CA ALA A 380 -21.41 4.48 2.91
C ALA A 380 -20.17 5.03 2.20
N ALA A 381 -19.77 6.28 2.48
CA ALA A 381 -18.55 6.87 1.96
C ALA A 381 -17.31 6.59 2.83
N TRP A 382 -17.50 6.25 4.11
CA TRP A 382 -16.40 5.95 5.04
C TRP A 382 -15.92 4.51 4.91
N MET A 383 -16.86 3.54 4.96
CA MET A 383 -16.57 2.11 4.96
C MET A 383 -15.59 1.63 3.88
N PRO A 384 -15.74 2.01 2.59
CA PRO A 384 -14.89 1.46 1.53
C PRO A 384 -13.53 2.18 1.38
N PHE A 385 -13.24 3.22 2.18
CA PHE A 385 -12.00 4.01 2.07
C PHE A 385 -11.24 4.13 3.40
N ASN A 386 -11.92 4.54 4.48
CA ASN A 386 -11.30 5.04 5.71
C ASN A 386 -11.37 4.00 6.86
N ASN A 387 -10.97 2.75 6.60
CA ASN A 387 -10.95 1.68 7.60
C ASN A 387 -9.59 1.00 7.78
N GLY A 388 -8.62 1.37 6.95
CA GLY A 388 -7.24 0.86 6.95
C GLY A 388 -6.26 1.76 7.70
N LEU A 389 -4.98 1.72 7.34
CA LEU A 389 -3.92 2.58 7.89
C LEU A 389 -3.61 3.81 7.01
N ARG A 390 -4.21 3.90 5.82
CA ARG A 390 -4.09 5.09 4.99
C ARG A 390 -4.77 6.29 5.67
N PRO A 391 -4.20 7.51 5.56
CA PRO A 391 -4.60 8.58 6.44
C PRO A 391 -5.80 9.43 5.96
N GLU A 392 -6.57 8.99 4.95
CA GLU A 392 -7.69 9.77 4.44
C GLU A 392 -8.79 10.02 5.49
N GLY A 393 -8.97 9.12 6.47
CA GLY A 393 -9.90 9.32 7.58
C GLY A 393 -9.50 10.47 8.52
N GLN A 394 -8.21 10.58 8.82
CA GLN A 394 -7.61 11.65 9.60
C GLN A 394 -7.71 12.97 8.83
N ILE A 395 -7.50 12.94 7.51
CA ILE A 395 -7.62 14.13 6.67
C ILE A 395 -9.08 14.61 6.58
N ALA A 396 -10.04 13.71 6.38
CA ALA A 396 -11.46 14.05 6.40
C ALA A 396 -11.87 14.68 7.74
N THR A 397 -11.33 14.15 8.85
CA THR A 397 -11.55 14.68 10.19
C THR A 397 -10.91 16.06 10.37
N GLY A 398 -9.66 16.23 9.95
CA GLY A 398 -8.93 17.51 9.99
C GLY A 398 -9.61 18.60 9.17
N ALA A 399 -10.11 18.27 7.97
CA ALA A 399 -10.90 19.17 7.14
C ALA A 399 -12.21 19.58 7.81
N LEU A 400 -12.92 18.63 8.44
CA LEU A 400 -14.17 18.93 9.15
C LEU A 400 -13.94 19.80 10.39
N ILE A 401 -12.90 19.51 11.18
CA ILE A 401 -12.50 20.34 12.33
C ILE A 401 -12.17 21.76 11.86
N THR A 402 -11.39 21.89 10.77
CA THR A 402 -11.09 23.18 10.14
C THR A 402 -12.36 23.92 9.76
N TYR A 403 -13.32 23.24 9.12
CA TYR A 403 -14.61 23.82 8.72
C TYR A 403 -15.42 24.32 9.92
N VAL A 404 -15.51 23.51 10.98
CA VAL A 404 -16.23 23.88 12.20
C VAL A 404 -15.57 25.08 12.90
N LEU A 405 -14.24 25.11 12.99
CA LEU A 405 -13.50 26.23 13.59
C LEU A 405 -13.67 27.52 12.80
N VAL A 406 -13.63 27.44 11.47
CA VAL A 406 -13.88 28.57 10.57
C VAL A 406 -15.32 29.07 10.70
N GLU A 407 -16.33 28.20 10.67
CA GLU A 407 -17.71 28.61 10.85
C GLU A 407 -17.96 29.23 12.22
N ARG A 408 -17.30 28.71 13.26
CA ARG A 408 -17.33 29.29 14.61
C ARG A 408 -16.66 30.66 14.65
N ALA A 409 -15.52 30.85 13.97
CA ALA A 409 -14.87 32.15 13.82
C ALA A 409 -15.83 33.16 13.17
N ILE A 410 -16.50 32.77 12.09
CA ILE A 410 -17.45 33.61 11.35
C ILE A 410 -18.66 33.99 12.23
N ALA A 411 -19.24 33.01 12.93
CA ALA A 411 -20.40 33.23 13.78
C ALA A 411 -20.07 34.14 14.99
N THR A 412 -18.88 33.99 15.57
CA THR A 412 -18.48 34.72 16.78
C THR A 412 -17.66 35.99 16.49
N ARG A 413 -17.20 36.19 15.24
CA ARG A 413 -16.28 37.25 14.82
C ARG A 413 -14.98 37.28 15.65
N ARG A 414 -14.36 36.12 15.86
CA ARG A 414 -13.14 35.95 16.68
C ARG A 414 -11.98 35.42 15.84
N LEU A 415 -10.75 35.80 16.21
CA LEU A 415 -9.52 35.41 15.50
C LEU A 415 -8.90 34.11 16.03
N THR A 416 -9.10 33.78 17.31
CA THR A 416 -8.54 32.56 17.92
C THR A 416 -8.99 31.29 17.20
N PRO A 417 -10.29 31.11 16.86
CA PRO A 417 -10.70 29.93 16.08
C PRO A 417 -10.13 29.94 14.66
N VAL A 418 -9.78 31.11 14.10
CA VAL A 418 -9.03 31.19 12.82
C VAL A 418 -7.61 30.65 13.02
N GLY A 419 -6.90 31.08 14.06
CA GLY A 419 -5.55 30.57 14.38
C GLY A 419 -5.54 29.06 14.62
N LEU A 420 -6.53 28.53 15.34
CA LEU A 420 -6.68 27.08 15.52
C LEU A 420 -7.03 26.36 14.22
N ALA A 421 -7.89 26.94 13.36
CA ALA A 421 -8.19 26.38 12.05
C ALA A 421 -6.95 26.32 11.15
N ILE A 422 -6.08 27.33 11.21
CA ILE A 422 -4.81 27.36 10.49
C ILE A 422 -3.88 26.24 10.99
N ILE A 423 -3.73 26.05 12.30
CA ILE A 423 -2.94 24.93 12.86
C ILE A 423 -3.48 23.60 12.35
N VAL A 424 -4.78 23.34 12.51
CA VAL A 424 -5.37 22.07 12.11
C VAL A 424 -5.18 21.84 10.60
N ALA A 425 -5.41 22.87 9.78
CA ALA A 425 -5.22 22.75 8.33
C ALA A 425 -3.76 22.49 7.95
N ALA A 426 -2.81 23.16 8.61
CA ALA A 426 -1.37 22.97 8.37
C ALA A 426 -0.93 21.54 8.76
N PHE A 427 -1.32 21.07 9.95
CA PHE A 427 -1.03 19.69 10.38
C PHE A 427 -1.72 18.65 9.48
N THR A 428 -2.95 18.90 9.04
CA THR A 428 -3.67 18.02 8.11
C THR A 428 -2.97 17.94 6.76
N LEU A 429 -2.47 19.06 6.24
CA LEU A 429 -1.67 19.10 5.02
C LEU A 429 -0.35 18.33 5.18
N GLY A 430 0.27 18.38 6.36
CA GLY A 430 1.48 17.63 6.68
C GLY A 430 1.28 16.11 6.80
N ILE A 431 0.03 15.61 6.83
CA ILE A 431 -0.23 14.17 6.86
C ILE A 431 0.05 13.55 5.49
N GLN A 432 -0.50 14.14 4.41
CA GLN A 432 -0.38 13.64 3.04
C GLN A 432 -0.67 14.78 2.04
N PRO A 433 -0.17 14.73 0.78
CA PRO A 433 -0.46 15.76 -0.24
C PRO A 433 -1.96 16.05 -0.45
N THR A 434 -2.82 15.05 -0.24
CA THR A 434 -4.29 15.15 -0.34
C THR A 434 -4.93 15.93 0.82
N GLY A 435 -4.18 16.20 1.88
CA GLY A 435 -4.54 17.09 3.00
C GLY A 435 -4.88 18.53 2.58
N ILE A 436 -4.64 18.87 1.31
CA ILE A 436 -5.01 20.14 0.68
C ILE A 436 -6.51 20.47 0.79
N ILE A 437 -7.39 19.50 1.03
CA ILE A 437 -8.80 19.73 1.36
C ILE A 437 -8.98 20.68 2.58
N ALA A 438 -8.12 20.59 3.60
CA ALA A 438 -8.21 21.50 4.74
C ALA A 438 -7.84 22.94 4.35
N VAL A 439 -6.96 23.12 3.36
CA VAL A 439 -6.66 24.42 2.75
C VAL A 439 -7.85 24.93 1.94
N ALA A 440 -8.54 24.06 1.19
CA ALA A 440 -9.77 24.43 0.48
C ALA A 440 -10.85 25.03 1.41
N VAL A 441 -10.93 24.55 2.65
CA VAL A 441 -11.81 25.14 3.69
C VAL A 441 -11.44 26.58 4.01
N LEU A 442 -10.15 26.87 4.21
CA LEU A 442 -9.68 28.23 4.47
C LEU A 442 -9.93 29.14 3.26
N LEU A 443 -9.69 28.65 2.04
CA LEU A 443 -9.94 29.39 0.79
C LEU A 443 -11.43 29.72 0.61
N ALA A 444 -12.33 28.76 0.80
CA ALA A 444 -13.77 28.97 0.69
C ALA A 444 -14.30 30.01 1.70
N ALA A 445 -13.59 30.20 2.82
CA ALA A 445 -13.89 31.19 3.84
C ALA A 445 -12.95 32.42 3.84
N GLY A 446 -12.12 32.61 2.81
CA GLY A 446 -11.09 33.66 2.80
C GLY A 446 -11.68 35.06 3.01
N ARG A 447 -12.73 35.41 2.25
CA ARG A 447 -13.41 36.72 2.37
C ARG A 447 -13.94 37.02 3.78
N PRO A 448 -14.74 36.14 4.43
CA PRO A 448 -15.20 36.42 5.78
C PRO A 448 -14.06 36.39 6.82
N ILE A 449 -13.01 35.59 6.65
CA ILE A 449 -11.83 35.61 7.53
C ILE A 449 -11.12 36.97 7.46
N VAL A 450 -10.82 37.46 6.25
CA VAL A 450 -10.20 38.79 6.04
C VAL A 450 -11.06 39.88 6.68
N ARG A 451 -12.39 39.81 6.54
CA ARG A 451 -13.30 40.78 7.17
C ARG A 451 -13.17 40.77 8.70
N ILE A 452 -13.04 39.60 9.34
CA ILE A 452 -12.82 39.49 10.79
C ILE A 452 -11.49 40.12 11.17
N ILE A 453 -10.41 39.83 10.43
CA ILE A 453 -9.08 40.41 10.64
C ILE A 453 -9.14 41.94 10.57
N VAL A 454 -9.73 42.51 9.51
CA VAL A 454 -9.83 43.97 9.35
C VAL A 454 -10.64 44.62 10.48
N ILE A 455 -11.77 44.01 10.88
CA ILE A 455 -12.59 44.54 11.98
C ILE A 455 -11.81 44.51 13.30
N ARG A 456 -11.13 43.41 13.60
CA ARG A 456 -10.38 43.27 14.86
C ARG A 456 -9.11 44.11 14.86
N ALA A 457 -8.43 44.25 13.73
CA ALA A 457 -7.24 45.08 13.58
C ALA A 457 -7.48 46.55 13.93
N ARG A 458 -8.71 47.06 13.71
CA ARG A 458 -9.08 48.42 14.16
C ARG A 458 -9.08 48.58 15.68
N THR A 459 -9.27 47.50 16.44
CA THR A 459 -9.32 47.52 17.91
C THR A 459 -7.98 47.17 18.57
N ILE A 460 -7.27 46.18 18.03
CA ILE A 460 -6.04 45.64 18.63
C ILE A 460 -4.77 45.94 17.82
N GLY A 461 -4.88 46.58 16.67
CA GLY A 461 -3.79 46.75 15.69
C GLY A 461 -3.62 45.53 14.79
N ILE A 462 -2.98 45.72 13.63
CA ILE A 462 -2.81 44.67 12.62
C ILE A 462 -1.77 43.60 13.03
N TRP A 463 -0.65 44.01 13.63
CA TRP A 463 0.44 43.09 14.01
C TRP A 463 0.08 42.09 15.11
N PRO A 464 -0.61 42.49 16.21
CA PRO A 464 -1.11 41.53 17.21
C PRO A 464 -2.15 40.54 16.66
N ALA A 465 -2.72 40.81 15.48
CA ALA A 465 -3.62 39.90 14.79
C ALA A 465 -2.86 38.97 13.82
N LEU A 466 -1.96 39.50 12.99
CA LEU A 466 -1.29 38.72 11.95
C LEU A 466 -0.17 37.82 12.47
N LEU A 467 0.66 38.28 13.42
CA LEU A 467 1.83 37.51 13.87
C LEU A 467 1.46 36.20 14.59
N PRO A 468 0.44 36.14 15.46
CA PRO A 468 -0.03 34.86 16.00
C PRO A 468 -0.60 33.91 14.93
N LEU A 469 -1.26 34.44 13.89
CA LEU A 469 -1.77 33.64 12.77
C LEU A 469 -0.63 33.11 11.89
N ALA A 470 0.43 33.90 11.68
CA ALA A 470 1.63 33.46 10.99
C ALA A 470 2.37 32.38 11.79
N ALA A 471 2.59 32.57 13.09
CA ALA A 471 3.17 31.55 13.96
C ALA A 471 2.36 30.23 13.90
N ALA A 472 1.03 30.33 13.99
CA ALA A 472 0.12 29.19 13.86
C ALA A 472 0.23 28.44 12.52
N GLY A 473 0.49 29.15 11.40
CA GLY A 473 0.63 28.53 10.08
C GLY A 473 1.96 27.82 9.86
N PHE A 474 3.04 28.35 10.45
CA PHE A 474 4.40 27.85 10.22
C PHE A 474 4.89 26.87 11.29
N VAL A 475 4.21 26.74 12.43
CA VAL A 475 4.61 25.81 13.50
C VAL A 475 4.63 24.35 13.04
N VAL A 476 3.90 23.98 11.99
CA VAL A 476 3.95 22.62 11.41
C VAL A 476 5.35 22.23 10.93
N LEU A 477 6.19 23.21 10.54
CA LEU A 477 7.58 22.96 10.13
C LEU A 477 8.43 22.39 11.26
N THR A 478 8.04 22.61 12.53
CA THR A 478 8.71 22.02 13.70
C THR A 478 8.53 20.50 13.78
N ILE A 479 7.51 19.97 13.12
CA ILE A 479 7.22 18.54 13.06
C ILE A 479 7.76 17.96 11.75
N VAL A 480 7.45 18.61 10.61
CA VAL A 480 7.87 18.14 9.27
C VAL A 480 9.40 18.09 9.12
N PHE A 481 10.11 19.06 9.67
CA PHE A 481 11.57 19.11 9.63
C PHE A 481 12.18 18.80 11.00
N ALA A 482 11.49 18.01 11.83
CA ALA A 482 11.98 17.68 13.17
C ALA A 482 13.35 16.98 13.09
N ASP A 483 13.43 15.97 12.24
CA ASP A 483 14.68 15.24 11.94
C ASP A 483 15.27 15.72 10.61
N GLN A 484 14.55 15.51 9.51
CA GLN A 484 15.05 15.79 8.16
C GLN A 484 15.35 17.28 7.91
N THR A 485 16.28 17.51 6.97
CA THR A 485 16.71 18.85 6.55
C THR A 485 16.08 19.26 5.23
N LEU A 486 16.16 20.55 4.87
CA LEU A 486 15.69 21.02 3.58
C LEU A 486 16.41 20.34 2.41
N ALA A 487 17.72 20.09 2.53
CA ALA A 487 18.47 19.37 1.51
C ALA A 487 17.99 17.92 1.34
N ALA A 488 17.79 17.19 2.44
CA ALA A 488 17.27 15.83 2.42
C ALA A 488 15.86 15.74 1.80
N VAL A 489 14.94 16.62 2.19
CA VAL A 489 13.58 16.65 1.65
C VAL A 489 13.56 16.99 0.16
N ARG A 490 14.43 17.91 -0.29
CA ARG A 490 14.56 18.24 -1.72
C ARG A 490 15.05 17.05 -2.53
N GLU A 491 16.03 16.33 -2.02
CA GLU A 491 16.54 15.11 -2.66
C GLU A 491 15.44 14.02 -2.73
N ALA A 492 14.78 13.73 -1.60
CA ALA A 492 13.69 12.74 -1.55
C ALA A 492 12.57 13.08 -2.55
N THR A 493 12.19 14.35 -2.64
CA THR A 493 11.19 14.83 -3.60
C THR A 493 11.68 14.69 -5.05
N ALA A 494 12.96 14.97 -5.31
CA ALA A 494 13.56 14.82 -6.65
C ALA A 494 13.56 13.35 -7.11
N VAL A 495 13.96 12.42 -6.24
CA VAL A 495 13.92 10.98 -6.50
C VAL A 495 12.51 10.51 -6.83
N ARG A 496 11.52 10.88 -6.00
CA ARG A 496 10.10 10.50 -6.20
C ARG A 496 9.52 11.04 -7.49
N THR A 497 9.87 12.27 -7.84
CA THR A 497 9.39 12.93 -9.06
C THR A 497 9.97 12.26 -10.30
N ALA A 498 11.26 11.90 -10.26
CA ALA A 498 11.95 11.28 -11.39
C ALA A 498 11.54 9.81 -11.61
N ILE A 499 11.42 9.02 -10.54
CA ILE A 499 11.04 7.59 -10.61
C ILE A 499 9.52 7.40 -10.73
N GLY A 500 8.73 8.29 -10.13
CA GLY A 500 7.27 8.24 -10.15
C GLY A 500 6.67 7.09 -9.32
N PRO A 501 5.33 6.92 -9.37
CA PRO A 501 4.41 7.62 -10.28
C PRO A 501 4.15 9.08 -9.91
N ALA A 502 4.45 10.01 -10.83
CA ALA A 502 4.21 11.46 -10.69
C ALA A 502 3.46 11.98 -11.93
N GLN A 503 2.12 12.01 -11.82
CA GLN A 503 1.24 12.36 -12.92
C GLN A 503 1.16 13.89 -13.12
N PRO A 504 1.19 14.37 -14.37
CA PRO A 504 0.94 15.78 -14.68
C PRO A 504 -0.46 16.24 -14.25
N TRP A 505 -0.62 17.54 -14.05
CA TRP A 505 -1.91 18.11 -13.62
C TRP A 505 -3.04 17.91 -14.66
N TYR A 506 -2.71 17.89 -15.95
CA TYR A 506 -3.68 17.75 -17.03
C TYR A 506 -4.22 16.31 -17.20
N THR A 507 -3.68 15.32 -16.48
CA THR A 507 -4.17 13.93 -16.50
C THR A 507 -5.11 13.61 -15.33
N GLU A 508 -5.71 14.62 -14.70
CA GLU A 508 -6.71 14.42 -13.63
C GLU A 508 -7.93 13.60 -14.07
N ASN A 509 -8.22 13.55 -15.37
CA ASN A 509 -9.23 12.66 -15.95
C ASN A 509 -8.99 11.17 -15.61
N LEU A 510 -7.74 10.75 -15.42
CA LEU A 510 -7.39 9.37 -15.04
C LEU A 510 -8.06 8.95 -13.73
N ARG A 511 -8.19 9.85 -12.75
CA ARG A 511 -8.87 9.54 -11.48
C ARG A 511 -10.31 9.09 -11.68
N TYR A 512 -11.00 9.70 -12.66
CA TYR A 512 -12.37 9.38 -12.99
C TYR A 512 -12.49 8.21 -13.96
N PHE A 513 -11.51 8.03 -14.85
CA PHE A 513 -11.39 6.84 -15.69
C PHE A 513 -11.27 5.59 -14.82
N TYR A 514 -10.34 5.58 -13.85
CA TYR A 514 -10.18 4.46 -12.93
C TYR A 514 -11.45 4.17 -12.12
N LEU A 515 -12.25 5.19 -11.79
CA LEU A 515 -13.52 5.05 -11.04
C LEU A 515 -14.61 4.26 -11.79
N ILE A 516 -14.57 4.20 -13.13
CA ILE A 516 -15.61 3.55 -13.95
C ILE A 516 -15.20 2.18 -14.51
N LEU A 517 -13.95 1.75 -14.29
CA LEU A 517 -13.48 0.44 -14.73
C LEU A 517 -14.15 -0.69 -13.92
N PRO A 518 -14.42 -1.86 -14.52
CA PRO A 518 -15.00 -3.00 -13.84
C PRO A 518 -13.92 -3.78 -13.05
N THR A 519 -13.22 -3.12 -12.14
CA THR A 519 -12.16 -3.70 -11.30
C THR A 519 -12.48 -3.56 -9.82
N THR A 520 -11.78 -4.31 -8.96
CA THR A 520 -11.85 -4.17 -7.49
C THR A 520 -11.58 -2.74 -7.02
N ASP A 521 -10.71 -2.03 -7.73
CA ASP A 521 -10.43 -0.64 -7.45
C ASP A 521 -11.71 0.19 -7.56
N ALA A 522 -12.45 0.04 -8.65
CA ALA A 522 -13.72 0.70 -8.90
C ALA A 522 -14.95 -0.17 -8.56
N ALA A 523 -14.87 -0.93 -7.48
CA ALA A 523 -16.00 -1.71 -6.97
C ALA A 523 -17.22 -0.83 -6.66
N LEU A 524 -18.40 -1.44 -6.63
CA LEU A 524 -19.68 -0.74 -6.45
C LEU A 524 -19.73 0.16 -5.20
N SER A 525 -19.06 -0.26 -4.12
CA SER A 525 -19.04 0.46 -2.84
C SER A 525 -18.23 1.76 -2.94
N ARG A 526 -17.11 1.74 -3.69
CA ARG A 526 -16.20 2.87 -3.86
C ARG A 526 -16.74 3.94 -4.81
N ARG A 527 -17.62 3.56 -5.75
CA ARG A 527 -18.31 4.51 -6.66
C ARG A 527 -19.34 5.38 -5.94
N PHE A 528 -20.07 4.81 -4.98
CA PHE A 528 -21.27 5.43 -4.42
C PHE A 528 -21.02 6.79 -3.74
N GLY A 529 -20.02 6.89 -2.85
CA GLY A 529 -19.80 8.08 -2.03
C GLY A 529 -19.61 9.37 -2.86
N ILE A 530 -18.72 9.31 -3.86
CA ILE A 530 -18.42 10.47 -4.70
C ILE A 530 -19.54 10.76 -5.71
N LEU A 531 -20.12 9.74 -6.34
CA LEU A 531 -21.21 9.94 -7.30
C LEU A 531 -22.47 10.49 -6.62
N MET A 532 -22.78 10.02 -5.41
CA MET A 532 -23.88 10.56 -4.60
C MET A 532 -23.60 12.01 -4.15
N THR A 533 -22.35 12.32 -3.80
CA THR A 533 -21.92 13.69 -3.49
C THR A 533 -22.16 14.61 -4.69
N ILE A 534 -21.73 14.20 -5.89
CA ILE A 534 -21.94 14.93 -7.15
C ILE A 534 -23.45 15.13 -7.42
N ALA A 535 -24.24 14.06 -7.31
CA ALA A 535 -25.69 14.09 -7.49
C ALA A 535 -26.41 14.99 -6.46
N CYS A 536 -25.83 15.21 -5.29
CA CYS A 536 -26.35 16.14 -4.28
C CYS A 536 -25.90 17.59 -4.50
N VAL A 537 -24.65 17.83 -4.88
CA VAL A 537 -24.06 19.17 -5.07
C VAL A 537 -24.74 19.91 -6.22
N PHE A 538 -24.78 19.34 -7.42
CA PHE A 538 -25.21 20.06 -8.61
C PHE A 538 -26.67 20.55 -8.54
N PRO A 539 -27.67 19.70 -8.20
CA PRO A 539 -29.05 20.17 -8.06
C PRO A 539 -29.22 21.19 -6.93
N SER A 540 -28.53 21.02 -5.81
CA SER A 540 -28.56 21.97 -4.70
C SER A 540 -28.00 23.34 -5.08
N MET A 541 -26.89 23.36 -5.84
CA MET A 541 -26.31 24.58 -6.38
C MET A 541 -27.28 25.28 -7.35
N LEU A 542 -27.85 24.55 -8.30
CA LEU A 542 -28.85 25.08 -9.24
C LEU A 542 -30.07 25.66 -8.50
N MET A 543 -30.52 25.01 -7.43
CA MET A 543 -31.60 25.52 -6.60
C MET A 543 -31.24 26.82 -5.89
N LEU A 544 -30.02 26.96 -5.36
CA LEU A 544 -29.57 28.19 -4.70
C LEU A 544 -29.34 29.34 -5.67
N LEU A 545 -28.84 29.06 -6.88
CA LEU A 545 -28.71 30.05 -7.96
C LEU A 545 -30.09 30.55 -8.39
N ARG A 546 -31.05 29.63 -8.56
CA ARG A 546 -32.42 29.97 -8.97
C ARG A 546 -33.22 30.64 -7.86
N ARG A 547 -33.09 30.18 -6.61
CA ARG A 547 -33.82 30.69 -5.44
C ARG A 547 -32.83 31.32 -4.46
N LYS A 548 -32.65 32.64 -4.60
CA LYS A 548 -31.70 33.45 -3.82
C LYS A 548 -31.86 33.31 -2.29
N ARG A 549 -33.08 33.03 -1.80
CA ARG A 549 -33.37 32.75 -0.38
C ARG A 549 -34.32 31.56 -0.27
N ILE A 550 -33.98 30.62 0.60
CA ILE A 550 -34.78 29.42 0.88
C ILE A 550 -35.08 29.41 2.39
N PRO A 551 -36.36 29.45 2.80
CA PRO A 551 -36.73 29.48 4.22
C PRO A 551 -36.12 28.32 5.00
N GLY A 552 -35.52 28.63 6.15
CA GLY A 552 -34.96 27.63 7.07
C GLY A 552 -33.59 27.06 6.67
N VAL A 553 -33.02 27.46 5.52
CA VAL A 553 -31.66 27.09 5.08
C VAL A 553 -30.74 28.31 5.16
N ALA A 554 -29.58 28.15 5.80
CA ALA A 554 -28.58 29.21 5.93
C ALA A 554 -27.69 29.23 4.67
N THR A 555 -27.97 30.15 3.75
CA THR A 555 -27.29 30.19 2.43
C THR A 555 -25.77 30.37 2.51
N GLY A 556 -25.26 31.18 3.45
CA GLY A 556 -23.82 31.45 3.59
C GLY A 556 -22.99 30.18 3.87
N PRO A 557 -23.27 29.44 4.96
CA PRO A 557 -22.60 28.17 5.25
C PRO A 557 -22.74 27.12 4.14
N VAL A 558 -23.92 27.04 3.50
CA VAL A 558 -24.15 26.09 2.41
C VAL A 558 -23.31 26.44 1.19
N TRP A 559 -23.21 27.71 0.80
CA TRP A 559 -22.32 28.14 -0.28
C TRP A 559 -20.86 27.86 0.01
N ARG A 560 -20.42 28.02 1.27
CA ARG A 560 -19.05 27.64 1.65
C ARG A 560 -18.83 26.14 1.61
N LEU A 561 -19.80 25.32 2.04
CA LEU A 561 -19.73 23.86 1.90
C LEU A 561 -19.59 23.43 0.43
N ILE A 562 -20.40 24.01 -0.47
CA ILE A 562 -20.29 23.80 -1.92
C ILE A 562 -18.91 24.26 -2.42
N GLY A 563 -18.45 25.43 -1.97
CA GLY A 563 -17.14 25.97 -2.30
C GLY A 563 -15.99 25.06 -1.87
N VAL A 564 -16.08 24.42 -0.70
CA VAL A 564 -15.09 23.43 -0.22
C VAL A 564 -15.03 22.24 -1.15
N ILE A 565 -16.17 21.68 -1.57
CA ILE A 565 -16.20 20.53 -2.47
C ILE A 565 -15.56 20.87 -3.81
N PHE A 566 -15.96 21.98 -4.45
CA PHE A 566 -15.38 22.40 -5.73
C PHE A 566 -13.90 22.77 -5.64
N ALA A 567 -13.51 23.51 -4.59
CA ALA A 567 -12.11 23.87 -4.38
C ALA A 567 -11.25 22.62 -4.14
N THR A 568 -11.77 21.61 -3.44
CA THR A 568 -11.05 20.34 -3.24
C THR A 568 -10.89 19.58 -4.55
N LEU A 569 -11.97 19.42 -5.33
CA LEU A 569 -11.90 18.78 -6.65
C LEU A 569 -10.87 19.47 -7.56
N PHE A 570 -10.86 20.80 -7.57
CA PHE A 570 -9.86 21.57 -8.30
C PHE A 570 -8.44 21.35 -7.76
N LEU A 571 -8.22 21.44 -6.44
CA LEU A 571 -6.89 21.30 -5.85
C LEU A 571 -6.31 19.88 -5.99
N LEU A 572 -7.15 18.84 -6.05
CA LEU A 572 -6.71 17.47 -6.34
C LEU A 572 -6.08 17.31 -7.74
N THR A 573 -6.38 18.22 -8.68
CA THR A 573 -5.73 18.31 -10.00
C THR A 573 -4.20 18.45 -9.86
N PHE A 574 -3.72 19.06 -8.78
CA PHE A 574 -2.28 19.25 -8.52
C PHE A 574 -1.67 18.14 -7.65
N ALA A 575 -2.46 17.14 -7.22
CA ALA A 575 -1.91 15.99 -6.51
C ALA A 575 -1.08 15.12 -7.49
N PRO A 576 0.14 14.70 -7.13
CA PRO A 576 1.01 13.93 -8.03
C PRO A 576 0.45 12.53 -8.36
N THR A 577 -0.38 11.96 -7.49
CA THR A 577 -1.02 10.65 -7.73
C THR A 577 -2.53 10.79 -7.95
N LYS A 578 -3.04 10.00 -8.91
CA LYS A 578 -4.42 10.09 -9.42
C LYS A 578 -5.32 8.93 -8.97
N TRP A 579 -5.07 8.42 -7.77
CA TRP A 579 -5.79 7.29 -7.21
C TRP A 579 -7.20 7.62 -6.75
N ILE A 580 -8.10 6.65 -6.89
CA ILE A 580 -9.49 6.76 -6.41
C ILE A 580 -9.60 6.70 -4.89
N HIS A 581 -8.57 6.22 -4.18
CA HIS A 581 -8.50 6.23 -2.70
C HIS A 581 -8.74 7.64 -2.12
N HIS A 582 -8.33 8.68 -2.86
CA HIS A 582 -8.49 10.07 -2.43
C HIS A 582 -9.96 10.50 -2.35
N PHE A 583 -10.94 9.72 -2.84
CA PHE A 583 -12.35 10.07 -2.65
C PHE A 583 -12.84 9.88 -1.21
N GLY A 584 -12.10 9.16 -0.36
CA GLY A 584 -12.37 9.06 1.09
C GLY A 584 -12.40 10.42 1.81
N LEU A 585 -11.69 11.42 1.27
CA LEU A 585 -11.67 12.81 1.75
C LEU A 585 -13.07 13.45 1.81
N PHE A 586 -13.97 13.02 0.92
CA PHE A 586 -15.30 13.61 0.78
C PHE A 586 -16.34 12.99 1.73
N ALA A 587 -16.00 11.99 2.54
CA ALA A 587 -16.98 11.28 3.37
C ALA A 587 -17.78 12.23 4.30
N ALA A 588 -17.11 13.14 5.01
CA ALA A 588 -17.76 14.07 5.92
C ALA A 588 -18.50 15.22 5.21
N VAL A 589 -17.87 15.84 4.20
CA VAL A 589 -18.46 16.99 3.48
C VAL A 589 -19.58 16.57 2.52
N GLY A 590 -19.44 15.40 1.90
CA GLY A 590 -20.47 14.77 1.07
C GLY A 590 -21.72 14.42 1.88
N ALA A 591 -21.53 13.89 3.09
CA ALA A 591 -22.63 13.64 4.02
C ALA A 591 -23.38 14.92 4.44
N ALA A 592 -22.66 16.02 4.75
CA ALA A 592 -23.28 17.31 5.01
C ALA A 592 -24.09 17.81 3.80
N MET A 593 -23.56 17.62 2.60
CA MET A 593 -24.20 18.02 1.34
C MET A 593 -25.44 17.17 1.04
N ALA A 594 -25.41 15.87 1.31
CA ALA A 594 -26.55 14.97 1.18
C ALA A 594 -27.72 15.39 2.10
N ALA A 595 -27.42 15.84 3.32
CA ALA A 595 -28.42 16.38 4.23
C ALA A 595 -29.11 17.64 3.67
N VAL A 596 -28.32 18.56 3.11
CA VAL A 596 -28.82 19.78 2.47
C VAL A 596 -29.67 19.44 1.24
N ALA A 597 -29.17 18.56 0.37
CA ALA A 597 -29.88 18.12 -0.83
C ALA A 597 -31.23 17.47 -0.48
N THR A 598 -31.27 16.64 0.57
CA THR A 598 -32.50 16.00 1.06
C THR A 598 -33.56 17.02 1.48
N VAL A 599 -33.16 18.15 2.09
CA VAL A 599 -34.10 19.24 2.42
C VAL A 599 -34.51 20.04 1.19
N LEU A 600 -33.54 20.42 0.36
CA LEU A 600 -33.76 21.29 -0.80
C LEU A 600 -34.62 20.61 -1.86
N LEU A 601 -34.36 19.34 -2.12
CA LEU A 601 -35.02 18.55 -3.16
C LEU A 601 -36.22 17.77 -2.63
N GLY A 602 -36.47 17.83 -1.31
CA GLY A 602 -37.65 17.24 -0.69
C GLY A 602 -38.92 18.09 -0.87
N PRO A 603 -40.11 17.52 -0.55
CA PRO A 603 -41.40 18.18 -0.74
C PRO A 603 -41.59 19.46 0.08
N ALA A 604 -40.81 19.66 1.14
CA ALA A 604 -40.86 20.86 1.97
C ALA A 604 -40.39 22.13 1.22
N VAL A 605 -39.44 22.00 0.30
CA VAL A 605 -38.88 23.12 -0.47
C VAL A 605 -39.27 23.01 -1.95
N LEU A 606 -39.14 21.82 -2.54
CA LEU A 606 -39.41 21.55 -3.94
C LEU A 606 -40.85 21.03 -4.13
N ARG A 607 -41.81 21.94 -4.28
CA ARG A 607 -43.24 21.62 -4.44
C ARG A 607 -43.59 20.87 -5.73
N SER A 608 -42.76 20.97 -6.78
CA SER A 608 -43.07 20.37 -8.08
C SER A 608 -42.82 18.85 -8.04
N PRO A 609 -43.84 18.00 -8.23
CA PRO A 609 -43.65 16.54 -8.28
C PRO A 609 -42.77 16.12 -9.46
N ARG A 610 -42.84 16.85 -10.58
CA ARG A 610 -41.97 16.64 -11.75
C ARG A 610 -40.49 16.71 -11.40
N ASN A 611 -40.06 17.79 -10.75
CA ASN A 611 -38.64 17.99 -10.43
C ASN A 611 -38.16 17.01 -9.37
N ARG A 612 -39.02 16.66 -8.40
CA ARG A 612 -38.74 15.62 -7.41
C ARG A 612 -38.55 14.24 -8.04
N MET A 613 -39.38 13.92 -9.03
CA MET A 613 -39.25 12.68 -9.78
C MET A 613 -38.01 12.64 -10.66
N ALA A 614 -37.65 13.75 -11.31
CA ALA A 614 -36.40 13.86 -12.03
C ALA A 614 -35.18 13.64 -11.12
N PHE A 615 -35.22 14.15 -9.88
CA PHE A 615 -34.17 13.88 -8.91
C PHE A 615 -34.13 12.42 -8.44
N LEU A 616 -35.28 11.77 -8.23
CA LEU A 616 -35.32 10.33 -7.93
C LEU A 616 -34.70 9.50 -9.07
N SER A 617 -35.00 9.85 -10.32
CA SER A 617 -34.38 9.21 -11.49
C SER A 617 -32.84 9.35 -11.46
N ALA A 618 -32.32 10.53 -11.14
CA ALA A 618 -30.88 10.73 -10.98
C ALA A 618 -30.27 9.87 -9.86
N VAL A 619 -30.95 9.73 -8.71
CA VAL A 619 -30.51 8.84 -7.61
C VAL A 619 -30.49 7.38 -8.05
N LEU A 620 -31.52 6.91 -8.76
CA LEU A 620 -31.58 5.54 -9.29
C LEU A 620 -30.52 5.29 -10.37
N PHE A 621 -30.23 6.30 -11.21
CA PHE A 621 -29.16 6.22 -12.19
C PHE A 621 -27.79 6.08 -11.54
N VAL A 622 -27.52 6.83 -10.46
CA VAL A 622 -26.28 6.68 -9.68
C VAL A 622 -26.16 5.27 -9.11
N LEU A 623 -27.24 4.72 -8.53
CA LEU A 623 -27.23 3.34 -8.05
C LEU A 623 -26.96 2.35 -9.19
N ALA A 624 -27.60 2.51 -10.35
CA ALA A 624 -27.36 1.67 -11.51
C ALA A 624 -25.88 1.66 -11.94
N LEU A 625 -25.25 2.84 -11.97
CA LEU A 625 -23.83 2.99 -12.31
C LEU A 625 -22.91 2.37 -11.26
N CYS A 626 -23.27 2.46 -9.98
CA CYS A 626 -22.53 1.78 -8.91
C CYS A 626 -22.57 0.26 -9.08
N PHE A 627 -23.76 -0.32 -9.30
CA PHE A 627 -23.95 -1.77 -9.47
C PHE A 627 -23.49 -2.32 -10.83
N ALA A 628 -22.97 -1.48 -11.73
CA ALA A 628 -22.34 -1.87 -12.98
C ALA A 628 -20.83 -2.12 -12.80
N SER A 629 -20.47 -2.83 -11.74
CA SER A 629 -19.11 -3.22 -11.37
C SER A 629 -19.18 -4.44 -10.45
N THR A 630 -18.02 -5.00 -10.11
CA THR A 630 -17.93 -6.06 -9.11
C THR A 630 -18.22 -5.55 -7.69
N ASN A 631 -18.54 -6.47 -6.78
CA ASN A 631 -18.59 -6.24 -5.34
C ASN A 631 -17.25 -6.60 -4.67
N GLY A 632 -16.14 -6.26 -5.34
CA GLY A 632 -14.82 -6.65 -4.88
C GLY A 632 -14.27 -5.81 -3.73
N PHE A 633 -13.44 -6.43 -2.90
CA PHE A 633 -12.62 -5.78 -1.88
C PHE A 633 -11.15 -6.22 -2.02
N TRP A 634 -10.22 -5.47 -1.43
CA TRP A 634 -8.79 -5.71 -1.61
C TRP A 634 -8.30 -7.00 -0.93
N TYR A 635 -7.50 -7.77 -1.66
CA TYR A 635 -6.77 -8.95 -1.19
C TYR A 635 -7.67 -9.84 -0.30
N VAL A 636 -7.27 -10.10 0.95
CA VAL A 636 -8.03 -10.96 1.88
C VAL A 636 -9.41 -10.45 2.28
N SER A 637 -9.71 -9.16 2.07
CA SER A 637 -11.02 -8.59 2.37
C SER A 637 -12.11 -9.08 1.41
N SER A 638 -11.73 -9.72 0.30
CA SER A 638 -12.65 -10.32 -0.67
C SER A 638 -13.14 -11.71 -0.28
N TYR A 639 -12.56 -12.34 0.73
CA TYR A 639 -12.79 -13.76 1.00
C TYR A 639 -14.25 -14.01 1.42
N GLY A 640 -14.91 -14.87 0.65
CA GLY A 640 -16.32 -15.23 0.85
C GLY A 640 -17.34 -14.20 0.38
N VAL A 641 -16.92 -13.03 -0.10
CA VAL A 641 -17.80 -11.94 -0.52
C VAL A 641 -18.61 -12.33 -1.77
N PRO A 642 -19.94 -12.14 -1.80
CA PRO A 642 -20.75 -12.41 -2.99
C PRO A 642 -20.38 -11.47 -4.16
N PHE A 643 -20.31 -12.02 -5.38
CA PHE A 643 -20.04 -11.26 -6.62
C PHE A 643 -18.69 -10.50 -6.57
N ASN A 644 -17.64 -11.12 -6.05
CA ASN A 644 -16.30 -10.51 -5.98
C ASN A 644 -15.67 -10.31 -7.38
N ASP A 645 -15.93 -11.25 -8.28
CA ASP A 645 -15.39 -11.38 -9.64
C ASP A 645 -16.36 -10.91 -10.73
N SER A 646 -17.62 -10.70 -10.39
CA SER A 646 -18.72 -10.45 -11.32
C SER A 646 -19.61 -9.31 -10.85
N SER A 647 -20.40 -8.72 -11.75
CA SER A 647 -21.40 -7.74 -11.34
C SER A 647 -22.57 -8.43 -10.64
N PRO A 648 -23.16 -7.84 -9.58
CA PRO A 648 -24.33 -8.41 -8.92
C PRO A 648 -25.49 -8.65 -9.89
N HIS A 649 -26.05 -9.86 -9.86
CA HIS A 649 -27.11 -10.28 -10.79
C HIS A 649 -28.16 -11.18 -10.12
N LEU A 650 -29.35 -11.22 -10.70
CA LEU A 650 -30.49 -12.04 -10.32
C LEU A 650 -30.81 -12.97 -11.50
N GLY A 651 -30.24 -14.18 -11.49
CA GLY A 651 -30.22 -15.04 -12.67
C GLY A 651 -29.51 -14.32 -13.85
N PRO A 652 -30.11 -14.25 -15.05
CA PRO A 652 -29.45 -13.64 -16.20
C PRO A 652 -29.46 -12.09 -16.19
N VAL A 653 -30.20 -11.45 -15.28
CA VAL A 653 -30.38 -9.99 -15.29
C VAL A 653 -29.53 -9.33 -14.21
N THR A 654 -28.70 -8.36 -14.59
CA THR A 654 -27.89 -7.59 -13.63
C THR A 654 -28.73 -6.65 -12.78
N VAL A 655 -28.33 -6.45 -11.53
CA VAL A 655 -28.97 -5.46 -10.64
C VAL A 655 -28.86 -4.05 -11.21
N SER A 656 -27.75 -3.74 -11.90
CA SER A 656 -27.58 -2.48 -12.62
C SER A 656 -28.63 -2.26 -13.71
N ALA A 657 -28.97 -3.28 -14.49
CA ALA A 657 -30.02 -3.18 -15.52
C ALA A 657 -31.40 -2.91 -14.91
N VAL A 658 -31.73 -3.57 -13.79
CA VAL A 658 -32.99 -3.32 -13.07
C VAL A 658 -33.06 -1.88 -12.55
N LEU A 659 -32.00 -1.41 -11.89
CA LEU A 659 -31.93 -0.04 -11.38
C LEU A 659 -31.97 1.00 -12.51
N PHE A 660 -31.34 0.70 -13.65
CA PHE A 660 -31.38 1.54 -14.83
C PHE A 660 -32.80 1.61 -15.42
N ALA A 661 -33.49 0.48 -15.54
CA ALA A 661 -34.89 0.44 -15.98
C ALA A 661 -35.79 1.27 -15.05
N LEU A 662 -35.63 1.15 -13.73
CA LEU A 662 -36.34 1.99 -12.76
C LEU A 662 -36.01 3.48 -12.92
N SER A 663 -34.75 3.82 -13.22
CA SER A 663 -34.34 5.19 -13.51
C SER A 663 -35.04 5.74 -14.76
N VAL A 664 -35.11 4.96 -15.84
CA VAL A 664 -35.79 5.34 -17.10
C VAL A 664 -37.30 5.47 -16.87
N LEU A 665 -37.93 4.55 -16.13
CA LEU A 665 -39.36 4.62 -15.79
C LEU A 665 -39.69 5.88 -14.97
N THR A 666 -38.86 6.22 -14.00
CA THR A 666 -39.06 7.43 -13.18
C THR A 666 -38.78 8.71 -13.96
N ALA A 667 -37.83 8.71 -14.90
CA ALA A 667 -37.62 9.79 -15.87
C ALA A 667 -38.81 9.95 -16.81
N GLY A 668 -39.33 8.85 -17.38
CA GLY A 668 -40.52 8.84 -18.22
C GLY A 668 -41.76 9.36 -17.48
N TYR A 669 -41.92 8.97 -16.21
CA TYR A 669 -42.98 9.50 -15.35
C TYR A 669 -42.80 11.00 -15.06
N ALA A 670 -41.56 11.47 -14.86
CA ALA A 670 -41.26 12.90 -14.75
C ALA A 670 -41.59 13.64 -16.07
N GLY A 671 -41.30 13.04 -17.23
CA GLY A 671 -41.70 13.55 -18.55
C GLY A 671 -43.21 13.64 -18.71
N ARG A 672 -43.96 12.61 -18.29
CA ARG A 672 -45.43 12.64 -18.27
C ARG A 672 -45.95 13.76 -17.38
N LEU A 673 -45.37 13.97 -16.19
CA LEU A 673 -45.70 15.09 -15.30
C LEU A 673 -45.28 16.46 -15.86
N HIS A 674 -44.36 16.50 -16.82
CA HIS A 674 -43.99 17.71 -17.54
C HIS A 674 -45.06 18.10 -18.56
N LEU A 675 -45.64 17.12 -19.24
CA LEU A 675 -46.64 17.31 -20.30
C LEU A 675 -48.08 17.38 -19.76
N ALA A 676 -48.37 16.74 -18.62
CA ALA A 676 -49.70 16.75 -18.01
C ALA A 676 -50.06 18.12 -17.41
N ALA A 677 -51.34 18.48 -17.48
CA ALA A 677 -51.87 19.67 -16.81
C ALA A 677 -51.56 19.61 -15.29
N PRO A 678 -51.27 20.75 -14.64
CA PRO A 678 -51.02 20.78 -13.20
C PRO A 678 -52.21 20.19 -12.44
N ALA A 679 -52.00 19.04 -11.79
CA ALA A 679 -53.02 18.42 -10.96
C ALA A 679 -53.16 19.20 -9.64
N ASP A 680 -54.40 19.47 -9.21
CA ASP A 680 -54.69 20.14 -7.92
C ASP A 680 -54.20 19.35 -6.70
N ARG A 681 -54.07 18.01 -6.84
CA ARG A 681 -53.60 17.12 -5.78
C ARG A 681 -52.49 16.20 -6.26
N GLU A 682 -51.39 16.22 -5.52
CA GLU A 682 -50.29 15.28 -5.75
C GLU A 682 -50.70 13.85 -5.37
N SER A 683 -50.33 12.87 -6.21
CA SER A 683 -50.46 11.45 -5.89
C SER A 683 -49.70 11.08 -4.62
N ARG A 684 -50.33 10.28 -3.74
CA ARG A 684 -49.68 9.75 -2.53
C ARG A 684 -48.42 8.95 -2.86
N LEU A 685 -48.42 8.21 -3.96
CA LEU A 685 -47.28 7.41 -4.42
C LEU A 685 -46.08 8.30 -4.78
N THR A 686 -46.31 9.34 -5.58
CA THR A 686 -45.25 10.30 -5.96
C THR A 686 -44.66 10.98 -4.75
N ARG A 687 -45.51 11.36 -3.79
CA ARG A 687 -45.04 11.94 -2.53
C ARG A 687 -44.18 10.94 -1.76
N LEU A 688 -44.66 9.71 -1.56
CA LEU A 688 -43.95 8.65 -0.83
C LEU A 688 -42.56 8.36 -1.42
N LEU A 689 -42.48 8.15 -2.74
CA LEU A 689 -41.23 7.85 -3.44
C LEU A 689 -40.21 8.98 -3.40
N THR A 690 -40.65 10.23 -3.24
CA THR A 690 -39.79 11.42 -3.33
C THR A 690 -39.54 12.12 -1.99
N VAL A 691 -40.06 11.60 -0.87
CA VAL A 691 -39.84 12.22 0.45
C VAL A 691 -38.36 12.20 0.83
N ALA A 692 -37.67 11.08 0.61
CA ALA A 692 -36.32 10.86 1.10
C ALA A 692 -35.53 9.84 0.27
N PRO A 693 -35.31 10.06 -1.05
CA PRO A 693 -34.64 9.07 -1.90
C PRO A 693 -33.16 8.83 -1.55
N VAL A 694 -32.44 9.88 -1.13
CA VAL A 694 -31.00 9.81 -0.78
C VAL A 694 -30.72 8.88 0.42
N PRO A 695 -31.36 9.03 1.59
CA PRO A 695 -31.11 8.12 2.72
C PRO A 695 -31.54 6.68 2.42
N ILE A 696 -32.56 6.45 1.59
CA ILE A 696 -32.95 5.08 1.17
C ILE A 696 -31.85 4.46 0.32
N ALA A 697 -31.35 5.17 -0.69
CA ALA A 697 -30.25 4.71 -1.53
C ALA A 697 -28.97 4.45 -0.71
N ALA A 698 -28.61 5.36 0.20
CA ALA A 698 -27.44 5.20 1.06
C ALA A 698 -27.62 4.04 2.07
N GLY A 699 -28.80 3.89 2.67
CA GLY A 699 -29.11 2.78 3.55
C GLY A 699 -29.01 1.43 2.86
N PHE A 700 -29.50 1.33 1.62
CA PHE A 700 -29.36 0.14 0.79
C PHE A 700 -27.88 -0.21 0.55
N MET A 701 -27.04 0.78 0.20
CA MET A 701 -25.59 0.55 0.04
C MET A 701 -24.91 0.11 1.33
N VAL A 702 -25.28 0.70 2.48
CA VAL A 702 -24.73 0.29 3.78
C VAL A 702 -25.08 -1.16 4.07
N LEU A 703 -26.33 -1.56 3.85
CA LEU A 703 -26.78 -2.94 4.04
C LEU A 703 -26.06 -3.92 3.10
N VAL A 704 -25.84 -3.55 1.85
CA VAL A 704 -25.09 -4.37 0.90
C VAL A 704 -23.65 -4.57 1.36
N CYS A 705 -22.97 -3.51 1.81
CA CYS A 705 -21.58 -3.62 2.29
C CYS A 705 -21.49 -4.48 3.57
N VAL A 706 -22.31 -4.16 4.58
CA VAL A 706 -22.35 -4.90 5.86
C VAL A 706 -22.74 -6.37 5.63
N GLY A 707 -23.77 -6.60 4.81
CA GLY A 707 -24.23 -7.94 4.46
C GLY A 707 -23.17 -8.75 3.70
N SER A 708 -22.43 -8.12 2.79
CA SER A 708 -21.34 -8.77 2.05
C SER A 708 -20.23 -9.26 2.96
N MET A 709 -19.77 -8.40 3.88
CA MET A 709 -18.70 -8.75 4.83
C MET A 709 -19.16 -9.78 5.87
N LEU A 710 -20.39 -9.64 6.38
CA LEU A 710 -20.95 -10.60 7.32
C LEU A 710 -21.12 -11.97 6.65
N TYR A 711 -21.62 -12.00 5.41
CA TYR A 711 -21.75 -13.24 4.64
C TYR A 711 -20.38 -13.89 4.40
N GLY A 712 -19.37 -13.10 3.99
CA GLY A 712 -18.01 -13.60 3.82
C GLY A 712 -17.44 -14.22 5.11
N ALA A 713 -17.56 -13.52 6.24
CA ALA A 713 -17.11 -14.03 7.53
C ALA A 713 -17.83 -15.32 7.97
N ILE A 714 -19.14 -15.45 7.68
CA ILE A 714 -19.91 -16.66 7.99
C ILE A 714 -19.54 -17.81 7.05
N LYS A 715 -19.43 -17.55 5.75
CA LYS A 715 -19.13 -18.56 4.73
C LYS A 715 -17.74 -19.16 4.93
N GLU A 716 -16.76 -18.32 5.25
CA GLU A 716 -15.37 -18.75 5.37
C GLU A 716 -15.07 -19.41 6.71
N TYR A 717 -15.93 -19.29 7.74
CA TYR A 717 -15.66 -19.92 9.03
C TYR A 717 -15.63 -21.46 8.91
N PRO A 718 -14.60 -22.16 9.44
CA PRO A 718 -13.57 -21.69 10.36
C PRO A 718 -12.20 -21.33 9.72
N SER A 719 -12.12 -21.12 8.42
CA SER A 719 -10.94 -20.56 7.72
C SER A 719 -10.79 -19.05 7.96
N TYR A 720 -9.84 -18.42 7.27
CA TYR A 720 -9.53 -16.99 7.40
C TYR A 720 -10.68 -16.10 6.90
N SER A 721 -11.06 -15.13 7.72
CA SER A 721 -11.76 -13.92 7.29
C SER A 721 -11.28 -12.76 8.15
N ASN A 722 -11.37 -11.51 7.66
CA ASN A 722 -10.95 -10.34 8.43
C ASN A 722 -11.64 -10.28 9.81
N GLY A 723 -12.95 -10.54 9.85
CA GLY A 723 -13.70 -10.54 11.11
C GLY A 723 -13.22 -11.61 12.09
N TRP A 724 -12.95 -12.82 11.60
CA TRP A 724 -12.46 -13.90 12.43
C TRP A 724 -11.03 -13.68 12.92
N ALA A 725 -10.13 -13.21 12.04
CA ALA A 725 -8.76 -12.89 12.37
C ALA A 725 -8.67 -11.81 13.45
N ASN A 726 -9.40 -10.70 13.28
CA ASN A 726 -9.43 -9.61 14.27
C ASN A 726 -9.98 -10.07 15.64
N LEU A 727 -10.96 -10.98 15.67
CA LEU A 727 -11.45 -11.55 16.93
C LEU A 727 -10.42 -12.48 17.58
N ARG A 728 -9.69 -13.27 16.79
CA ARG A 728 -8.62 -14.16 17.26
C ARG A 728 -7.38 -13.41 17.75
N GLU A 729 -7.07 -12.24 17.20
CA GLU A 729 -5.98 -11.38 17.69
C GLU A 729 -6.13 -11.06 19.19
N LEU A 730 -7.37 -10.92 19.69
CA LEU A 730 -7.64 -10.70 21.11
C LEU A 730 -7.18 -11.86 22.01
N ALA A 731 -7.00 -13.05 21.44
CA ALA A 731 -6.48 -14.24 22.09
C ALA A 731 -5.05 -14.60 21.64
N GLY A 732 -4.35 -13.68 20.95
CA GLY A 732 -2.97 -13.87 20.50
C GLY A 732 -2.79 -14.52 19.12
N GLY A 733 -3.82 -14.54 18.27
CA GLY A 733 -3.71 -15.04 16.90
C GLY A 733 -2.83 -14.17 15.99
N CYS A 734 -2.22 -14.79 14.97
CA CYS A 734 -1.25 -14.16 14.06
C CYS A 734 -1.81 -13.88 12.65
N GLY A 735 -3.09 -13.54 12.57
CA GLY A 735 -3.75 -13.25 11.30
C GLY A 735 -3.74 -14.45 10.36
N LEU A 736 -3.29 -14.26 9.13
CA LEU A 736 -3.31 -15.30 8.09
C LEU A 736 -2.23 -16.37 8.30
N ALA A 737 -1.16 -16.06 9.05
CA ALA A 737 -0.05 -16.99 9.30
C ALA A 737 -0.47 -18.28 10.02
N ASP A 738 -1.57 -18.24 10.78
CA ASP A 738 -2.12 -19.38 11.49
C ASP A 738 -2.95 -20.31 10.58
N ASP A 739 -3.54 -19.75 9.50
CA ASP A 739 -4.47 -20.46 8.63
C ASP A 739 -3.84 -20.89 7.30
N VAL A 740 -2.67 -20.34 6.94
CA VAL A 740 -1.87 -20.83 5.81
C VAL A 740 -1.00 -21.98 6.28
N LEU A 741 -1.11 -23.09 5.55
CA LEU A 741 -0.35 -24.30 5.75
C LEU A 741 0.78 -24.36 4.72
N VAL A 742 1.99 -24.64 5.18
CA VAL A 742 3.18 -24.87 4.35
C VAL A 742 3.59 -26.32 4.45
N GLU A 743 4.09 -26.89 3.36
CA GLU A 743 4.77 -28.18 3.32
C GLU A 743 6.30 -27.94 3.36
N PRO A 744 6.99 -28.15 4.50
CA PRO A 744 8.41 -27.84 4.61
C PRO A 744 9.34 -28.68 3.72
N ASP A 745 8.98 -29.95 3.51
CA ASP A 745 9.66 -30.88 2.59
C ASP A 745 8.62 -31.61 1.73
N ALA A 746 8.52 -31.19 0.47
CA ALA A 746 7.59 -31.77 -0.51
C ALA A 746 7.95 -33.19 -0.94
N ASN A 747 9.11 -33.71 -0.53
CA ASN A 747 9.53 -35.09 -0.82
C ASN A 747 9.01 -36.12 0.19
N SER A 748 8.37 -35.65 1.26
CA SER A 748 7.75 -36.50 2.27
C SER A 748 6.30 -36.80 1.90
N GLY A 749 5.74 -37.90 2.41
CA GLY A 749 4.32 -38.23 2.24
C GLY A 749 3.89 -38.82 0.89
N PHE A 750 4.83 -39.09 -0.04
CA PHE A 750 4.50 -39.81 -1.29
C PHE A 750 3.89 -41.18 -1.00
N LEU A 751 2.78 -41.47 -1.69
CA LEU A 751 2.07 -42.73 -1.48
C LEU A 751 2.83 -43.90 -2.11
N THR A 752 2.75 -45.06 -1.47
CA THR A 752 3.41 -46.27 -1.99
C THR A 752 2.50 -46.99 -2.99
N PRO A 753 2.97 -47.30 -4.21
CA PRO A 753 2.18 -48.06 -5.17
C PRO A 753 1.98 -49.51 -4.70
N VAL A 754 0.86 -50.11 -5.09
CA VAL A 754 0.64 -51.55 -4.98
C VAL A 754 1.68 -52.26 -5.87
N PRO A 755 2.27 -53.38 -5.43
CA PRO A 755 3.20 -54.14 -6.27
C PRO A 755 2.54 -54.64 -7.56
N GLY A 756 3.26 -54.53 -8.68
CA GLY A 756 2.79 -54.96 -9.99
C GLY A 756 3.83 -54.74 -11.08
N ASN A 757 3.52 -55.12 -12.32
CA ASN A 757 4.35 -54.88 -13.49
C ASN A 757 3.76 -53.72 -14.30
N TYR A 758 4.51 -52.61 -14.41
CA TYR A 758 4.02 -51.32 -14.91
C TYR A 758 4.85 -50.74 -16.07
N GLY A 759 5.68 -51.56 -16.72
CA GLY A 759 6.46 -51.13 -17.88
C GLY A 759 7.48 -50.01 -17.60
N PRO A 760 7.91 -49.27 -18.64
CA PRO A 760 9.06 -48.35 -18.56
C PRO A 760 8.77 -47.05 -17.79
N LEU A 761 7.53 -46.56 -17.77
CA LEU A 761 7.12 -45.41 -16.95
C LEU A 761 6.95 -45.77 -15.46
N GLY A 762 7.10 -47.04 -15.10
CA GLY A 762 6.91 -47.54 -13.76
C GLY A 762 5.48 -47.33 -13.24
N PRO A 763 5.28 -47.37 -11.91
CA PRO A 763 3.95 -47.29 -11.30
C PRO A 763 3.15 -46.02 -11.65
N LEU A 764 3.81 -44.94 -12.07
CA LEU A 764 3.12 -43.72 -12.52
C LEU A 764 2.39 -43.93 -13.85
N GLY A 765 2.99 -44.67 -14.79
CA GLY A 765 2.37 -44.98 -16.09
C GLY A 765 1.30 -46.07 -16.05
N GLY A 766 1.30 -46.91 -15.00
CA GLY A 766 0.38 -48.04 -14.92
C GLY A 766 0.68 -49.13 -15.94
N THR A 767 -0.34 -49.82 -16.45
CA THR A 767 -0.14 -51.00 -17.30
C THR A 767 -0.07 -50.72 -18.80
N ASP A 768 -0.71 -49.64 -19.27
CA ASP A 768 -0.80 -49.33 -20.70
C ASP A 768 -0.89 -47.80 -20.94
N PRO A 769 0.17 -47.03 -20.64
CA PRO A 769 0.19 -45.60 -20.92
C PRO A 769 0.32 -45.34 -22.43
N ILE A 770 -0.57 -44.51 -22.99
CA ILE A 770 -0.56 -44.10 -24.39
C ILE A 770 -0.15 -42.64 -24.47
N GLY A 771 0.92 -42.33 -25.21
CA GLY A 771 1.32 -40.94 -25.53
C GLY A 771 2.02 -40.17 -24.39
N PHE A 772 2.23 -40.79 -23.24
CA PHE A 772 3.00 -40.21 -22.13
C PHE A 772 4.49 -40.59 -22.20
N ASP A 773 5.37 -39.62 -21.94
CA ASP A 773 6.83 -39.77 -21.94
C ASP A 773 7.44 -39.14 -20.67
N PRO A 774 8.58 -39.66 -20.14
CA PRO A 774 9.26 -39.04 -19.01
C PRO A 774 9.73 -37.60 -19.25
N ASN A 775 9.97 -37.22 -20.51
CA ASN A 775 10.40 -35.89 -20.94
C ASN A 775 9.30 -35.12 -21.67
N GLY A 776 8.04 -35.56 -21.58
CA GLY A 776 6.90 -34.94 -22.24
C GLY A 776 6.41 -33.66 -21.57
N VAL A 777 7.32 -32.72 -21.30
CA VAL A 777 7.08 -31.39 -20.69
C VAL A 777 7.85 -30.35 -21.50
N PRO A 778 7.23 -29.21 -21.89
CA PRO A 778 7.95 -28.14 -22.56
C PRO A 778 9.10 -27.59 -21.72
N GLU A 779 10.17 -27.15 -22.40
CA GLU A 779 11.21 -26.34 -21.79
C GLU A 779 10.61 -25.07 -21.13
N HIS A 780 11.26 -24.55 -20.08
CA HIS A 780 10.79 -23.37 -19.34
C HIS A 780 9.37 -23.50 -18.72
N THR A 781 8.94 -24.71 -18.37
CA THR A 781 7.79 -24.90 -17.47
C THR A 781 8.22 -24.63 -16.03
N LEU A 782 7.78 -23.52 -15.46
CA LEU A 782 8.20 -23.04 -14.13
C LEU A 782 7.17 -23.36 -13.04
N ALA A 783 7.57 -23.22 -11.78
CA ALA A 783 6.63 -23.34 -10.65
C ALA A 783 5.83 -22.03 -10.47
N GLU A 784 4.50 -22.15 -10.48
CA GLU A 784 3.53 -21.06 -10.20
C GLU A 784 3.76 -19.76 -10.99
N SER A 785 4.46 -19.83 -12.12
CA SER A 785 4.76 -18.67 -12.95
C SER A 785 4.87 -19.06 -14.42
N VAL A 786 4.58 -18.09 -15.29
CA VAL A 786 4.69 -18.26 -16.74
C VAL A 786 5.92 -17.51 -17.21
N TRP A 787 6.85 -18.24 -17.82
CA TRP A 787 8.10 -17.68 -18.35
C TRP A 787 7.81 -16.70 -19.50
N GLN A 788 8.64 -15.66 -19.61
CA GLN A 788 8.56 -14.64 -20.67
C GLN A 788 9.96 -14.30 -21.14
N ASP A 789 10.11 -13.96 -22.43
CA ASP A 789 11.41 -13.64 -23.06
C ASP A 789 12.14 -12.44 -22.42
N HIS A 790 11.40 -11.55 -21.77
CA HIS A 790 11.96 -10.35 -21.15
C HIS A 790 12.20 -10.56 -19.65
N PRO A 791 13.39 -10.20 -19.13
CA PRO A 791 13.68 -10.28 -17.71
C PRO A 791 12.66 -9.52 -16.87
N LYS A 792 12.18 -10.14 -15.80
CA LYS A 792 11.28 -9.53 -14.80
C LYS A 792 11.99 -9.41 -13.45
N SER A 793 11.54 -8.50 -12.61
CA SER A 793 11.96 -8.43 -11.20
C SER A 793 11.18 -9.44 -10.35
N GLY A 794 11.76 -9.90 -9.24
CA GLY A 794 11.06 -10.75 -8.27
C GLY A 794 10.69 -12.14 -8.80
N THR A 795 11.46 -12.65 -9.76
CA THR A 795 11.31 -14.02 -10.30
C THR A 795 12.04 -15.02 -9.43
N ASP A 796 11.61 -16.27 -9.54
CA ASP A 796 12.28 -17.40 -8.91
C ASP A 796 13.55 -17.80 -9.70
N TYR A 797 14.42 -18.61 -9.10
CA TYR A 797 15.70 -19.01 -9.71
C TYR A 797 15.53 -19.92 -10.93
N ASP A 798 14.41 -20.65 -11.01
CA ASP A 798 14.06 -21.54 -12.12
C ASP A 798 13.87 -20.81 -13.46
N TRP A 799 13.68 -19.49 -13.45
CA TRP A 799 13.65 -18.67 -14.67
C TRP A 799 14.97 -18.68 -15.45
N ASP A 800 16.09 -18.69 -14.72
CA ASP A 800 17.44 -18.56 -15.27
C ASP A 800 18.27 -19.86 -15.10
N ALA A 801 17.70 -20.88 -14.45
CA ALA A 801 18.35 -22.17 -14.23
C ALA A 801 18.37 -23.02 -15.52
N PRO A 802 19.29 -24.00 -15.63
CA PRO A 802 19.24 -25.00 -16.70
C PRO A 802 17.87 -25.70 -16.74
N THR A 803 17.32 -25.90 -17.94
CA THR A 803 16.01 -26.51 -18.15
C THR A 803 16.03 -28.04 -18.13
N ALA A 804 17.22 -28.65 -18.10
CA ALA A 804 17.41 -30.09 -18.04
C ALA A 804 18.42 -30.47 -16.95
N LEU A 805 18.24 -31.67 -16.39
CA LEU A 805 19.12 -32.28 -15.41
C LEU A 805 20.37 -32.87 -16.07
N ASP A 806 21.52 -32.78 -15.39
CA ASP A 806 22.76 -33.44 -15.81
C ASP A 806 22.68 -34.97 -15.74
N ALA A 807 21.86 -35.50 -14.83
CA ALA A 807 21.62 -36.92 -14.65
C ALA A 807 20.12 -37.22 -14.71
N PRO A 808 19.69 -38.25 -15.46
CA PRO A 808 18.27 -38.64 -15.51
C PRO A 808 17.73 -39.04 -14.15
N GLY A 809 16.47 -38.69 -13.89
CA GLY A 809 15.71 -39.08 -12.71
C GLY A 809 15.28 -40.55 -12.72
N VAL A 810 14.44 -40.93 -11.75
CA VAL A 810 14.11 -42.34 -11.43
C VAL A 810 13.51 -43.13 -12.60
N ASN A 811 12.78 -42.48 -13.52
CA ASN A 811 12.21 -43.10 -14.72
C ASN A 811 12.87 -42.62 -16.03
N GLY A 812 14.07 -42.05 -15.95
CA GLY A 812 14.83 -41.56 -17.11
C GLY A 812 14.48 -40.14 -17.55
N SER A 813 13.66 -39.40 -16.78
CA SER A 813 13.35 -38.00 -17.07
C SER A 813 14.54 -37.07 -16.84
N GLY A 814 14.80 -36.16 -17.78
CA GLY A 814 15.74 -35.05 -17.63
C GLY A 814 15.08 -33.74 -17.18
N VAL A 815 13.78 -33.76 -16.84
CA VAL A 815 13.03 -32.55 -16.47
C VAL A 815 13.41 -32.07 -15.06
N VAL A 816 13.62 -30.77 -14.91
CA VAL A 816 13.81 -30.14 -13.60
C VAL A 816 12.46 -30.01 -12.89
N LEU A 817 12.36 -30.57 -11.68
CA LEU A 817 11.12 -30.59 -10.91
C LEU A 817 10.92 -29.31 -10.05
N PRO A 818 9.67 -28.87 -9.86
CA PRO A 818 9.34 -27.71 -9.01
C PRO A 818 9.45 -28.05 -7.52
N TYR A 819 9.28 -27.04 -6.66
CA TYR A 819 9.11 -27.18 -5.20
C TYR A 819 10.24 -27.92 -4.44
N GLY A 820 11.40 -28.13 -5.08
CA GLY A 820 12.48 -28.93 -4.52
C GLY A 820 12.19 -30.43 -4.49
N LEU A 821 11.28 -30.91 -5.33
CA LEU A 821 11.06 -32.34 -5.53
C LEU A 821 12.33 -32.99 -6.11
N ASP A 822 12.69 -34.13 -5.56
CA ASP A 822 13.92 -34.84 -5.86
C ASP A 822 13.72 -35.76 -7.08
N PRO A 823 14.34 -35.46 -8.24
CA PRO A 823 14.16 -36.26 -9.45
C PRO A 823 14.70 -37.69 -9.31
N ALA A 824 15.58 -37.96 -8.34
CA ALA A 824 16.06 -39.32 -8.07
C ALA A 824 15.01 -40.19 -7.36
N ARG A 825 13.93 -39.60 -6.84
CA ARG A 825 12.83 -40.30 -6.14
C ARG A 825 11.48 -40.14 -6.81
N VAL A 826 11.25 -39.03 -7.50
CA VAL A 826 9.93 -38.66 -8.05
C VAL A 826 9.92 -38.83 -9.58
N PRO A 827 9.14 -39.79 -10.12
CA PRO A 827 8.97 -39.92 -11.57
C PRO A 827 8.03 -38.83 -12.12
N VAL A 828 8.17 -38.56 -13.42
CA VAL A 828 7.28 -37.66 -14.18
C VAL A 828 6.73 -38.40 -15.40
N ALA A 829 5.49 -38.12 -15.77
CA ALA A 829 4.93 -38.52 -17.06
C ALA A 829 4.17 -37.33 -17.65
N GLY A 830 4.47 -36.96 -18.90
CA GLY A 830 3.75 -35.90 -19.60
C GLY A 830 3.44 -36.24 -21.07
N SER A 831 2.41 -35.60 -21.62
CA SER A 831 1.91 -35.85 -22.98
C SER A 831 2.48 -34.93 -24.06
N PHE A 832 3.26 -33.91 -23.69
CA PHE A 832 3.82 -32.97 -24.67
C PHE A 832 4.84 -33.67 -25.59
N GLY A 833 4.81 -33.36 -26.88
CA GLY A 833 5.80 -33.85 -27.83
C GLY A 833 5.94 -32.97 -29.06
N TYR A 834 7.17 -32.84 -29.56
CA TYR A 834 7.46 -32.17 -30.83
C TYR A 834 7.06 -33.08 -32.01
N GLY A 835 6.01 -32.73 -32.75
CA GLY A 835 5.55 -33.48 -33.92
C GLY A 835 4.03 -33.64 -34.01
N PRO A 836 3.53 -34.65 -34.75
CA PRO A 836 2.11 -34.96 -34.82
C PRO A 836 1.56 -35.30 -33.43
N GLN A 837 0.60 -34.50 -32.96
CA GLN A 837 -0.09 -34.75 -31.70
C GLN A 837 -0.95 -36.01 -31.81
N ARG A 838 -1.15 -36.67 -30.67
CA ARG A 838 -2.01 -37.86 -30.56
C ARG A 838 -2.76 -37.79 -29.23
N LEU A 839 -3.93 -38.42 -29.20
CA LEU A 839 -4.68 -38.59 -27.96
C LEU A 839 -3.83 -39.42 -26.98
N SER A 840 -3.66 -38.90 -25.77
CA SER A 840 -2.82 -39.52 -24.74
C SER A 840 -3.66 -39.90 -23.53
N THR A 841 -3.43 -41.09 -22.98
CA THR A 841 -4.15 -41.58 -21.79
C THR A 841 -3.19 -42.29 -20.85
N LEU A 842 -3.37 -42.06 -19.55
CA LEU A 842 -2.59 -42.69 -18.50
C LEU A 842 -3.50 -42.98 -17.31
N ALA A 843 -3.46 -44.22 -16.84
CA ALA A 843 -4.07 -44.64 -15.58
C ALA A 843 -2.97 -45.25 -14.71
N SER A 844 -2.56 -44.54 -13.67
CA SER A 844 -1.45 -44.99 -12.84
C SER A 844 -1.76 -46.30 -12.11
N ALA A 845 -0.74 -46.91 -11.52
CA ALA A 845 -0.92 -47.94 -10.49
C ALA A 845 -1.80 -47.42 -9.35
N TRP A 846 -2.41 -48.35 -8.61
CA TRP A 846 -3.07 -48.03 -7.35
C TRP A 846 -2.02 -47.71 -6.29
N TYR A 847 -2.17 -46.57 -5.62
CA TYR A 847 -1.38 -46.15 -4.48
C TYR A 847 -2.15 -46.39 -3.19
N ARG A 848 -1.47 -46.91 -2.16
CA ARG A 848 -2.08 -47.14 -0.84
C ARG A 848 -2.34 -45.81 -0.16
N LEU A 849 -3.58 -45.62 0.28
CA LEU A 849 -4.04 -44.42 0.95
C LEU A 849 -4.09 -44.66 2.46
N PRO A 850 -3.37 -43.87 3.29
CA PRO A 850 -3.45 -44.00 4.74
C PRO A 850 -4.85 -43.68 5.26
N ALA A 851 -5.13 -44.11 6.50
CA ALA A 851 -6.37 -43.75 7.17
C ALA A 851 -6.53 -42.23 7.23
N ALA A 852 -7.76 -41.73 7.09
CA ALA A 852 -8.01 -40.29 7.17
C ALA A 852 -7.78 -39.80 8.60
N ASP A 853 -7.09 -38.67 8.74
CA ASP A 853 -6.92 -37.95 9.98
C ASP A 853 -7.08 -36.43 9.76
N ALA A 854 -7.00 -35.66 10.84
CA ALA A 854 -7.16 -34.20 10.78
C ALA A 854 -5.88 -33.45 10.40
N ALA A 855 -4.70 -34.05 10.55
CA ALA A 855 -3.41 -33.43 10.24
C ALA A 855 -3.12 -33.47 8.73
N HIS A 856 -3.70 -34.43 8.02
CA HIS A 856 -3.50 -34.70 6.60
C HIS A 856 -4.80 -34.51 5.80
N PRO A 857 -5.27 -33.26 5.60
CA PRO A 857 -6.57 -33.00 4.99
C PRO A 857 -6.59 -33.12 3.45
N LEU A 858 -5.46 -33.34 2.79
CA LEU A 858 -5.31 -33.32 1.33
C LEU A 858 -4.62 -34.59 0.79
N VAL A 859 -4.96 -34.97 -0.43
CA VAL A 859 -4.05 -35.65 -1.37
C VAL A 859 -3.65 -34.63 -2.42
N VAL A 860 -2.36 -34.55 -2.72
CA VAL A 860 -1.79 -33.59 -3.67
C VAL A 860 -1.14 -34.34 -4.83
N VAL A 861 -1.32 -33.81 -6.04
CA VAL A 861 -0.60 -34.22 -7.24
C VAL A 861 0.05 -32.98 -7.84
N THR A 862 1.38 -32.94 -7.91
CA THR A 862 2.07 -31.86 -8.62
C THR A 862 1.95 -32.14 -10.12
N ALA A 863 1.41 -31.18 -10.86
CA ALA A 863 1.08 -31.31 -12.27
C ALA A 863 1.40 -30.03 -13.04
N ALA A 864 1.47 -30.14 -14.36
CA ALA A 864 1.64 -29.01 -15.27
C ALA A 864 0.78 -29.21 -16.53
N GLY A 865 0.63 -28.15 -17.34
CA GLY A 865 -0.21 -28.17 -18.54
C GLY A 865 -1.61 -27.58 -18.34
N THR A 866 -2.49 -27.77 -19.33
CA THR A 866 -3.86 -27.23 -19.35
C THR A 866 -4.83 -28.24 -18.73
N ILE A 867 -5.28 -27.99 -17.50
CA ILE A 867 -5.97 -29.00 -16.67
C ILE A 867 -7.35 -28.52 -16.23
N THR A 868 -8.35 -29.41 -16.32
CA THR A 868 -9.69 -29.18 -15.81
C THR A 868 -9.65 -29.09 -14.28
N GLY A 869 -10.18 -28.02 -13.72
CA GLY A 869 -10.13 -27.79 -12.28
C GLY A 869 -11.12 -26.76 -11.79
N ASN A 870 -11.38 -26.80 -10.48
CA ASN A 870 -12.18 -25.79 -9.80
C ASN A 870 -11.28 -24.78 -9.10
N SER A 871 -11.65 -23.50 -9.12
CA SER A 871 -10.97 -22.44 -8.36
C SER A 871 -11.98 -21.42 -7.85
N VAL A 872 -11.66 -20.71 -6.78
CA VAL A 872 -12.56 -19.67 -6.25
C VAL A 872 -12.66 -18.48 -7.21
N LEU A 873 -11.58 -18.16 -7.93
CA LEU A 873 -11.53 -16.99 -8.81
C LEU A 873 -12.24 -17.24 -10.16
N SER A 874 -12.08 -18.44 -10.73
CA SER A 874 -12.57 -18.77 -12.07
C SER A 874 -13.78 -19.71 -12.06
N GLY A 875 -14.16 -20.24 -10.90
CA GLY A 875 -15.24 -21.22 -10.77
C GLY A 875 -14.82 -22.58 -11.29
N HIS A 876 -15.15 -22.88 -12.55
CA HIS A 876 -14.78 -24.11 -13.23
C HIS A 876 -14.04 -23.78 -14.52
N THR A 877 -12.91 -24.44 -14.77
CA THR A 877 -12.13 -24.33 -16.00
C THR A 877 -12.12 -25.69 -16.68
N ASP A 878 -12.61 -25.74 -17.92
CA ASP A 878 -12.61 -26.94 -18.78
C ASP A 878 -11.31 -26.97 -19.61
N ALA A 879 -10.56 -28.09 -19.54
CA ALA A 879 -9.35 -28.36 -20.32
C ALA A 879 -9.07 -29.89 -20.37
N GLN A 880 -7.82 -30.34 -20.32
CA GLN A 880 -7.49 -31.77 -20.26
C GLN A 880 -7.83 -32.36 -18.88
N THR A 881 -8.03 -33.68 -18.81
CA THR A 881 -8.46 -34.32 -17.55
C THR A 881 -7.24 -34.78 -16.76
N VAL A 882 -7.14 -34.34 -15.50
CA VAL A 882 -6.32 -35.01 -14.47
C VAL A 882 -7.21 -35.21 -13.25
N ALA A 883 -7.60 -36.45 -13.00
CA ALA A 883 -8.53 -36.81 -11.93
C ALA A 883 -7.91 -37.83 -10.97
N LEU A 884 -8.35 -37.78 -9.71
CA LEU A 884 -7.98 -38.78 -8.71
C LEU A 884 -9.11 -39.80 -8.57
N GLU A 885 -8.88 -41.03 -9.01
CA GLU A 885 -9.81 -42.13 -8.83
C GLU A 885 -9.53 -42.84 -7.51
N TYR A 886 -10.56 -43.04 -6.68
CA TYR A 886 -10.44 -43.75 -5.41
C TYR A 886 -11.07 -45.15 -5.49
N GLY A 887 -10.52 -46.07 -4.68
CA GLY A 887 -10.92 -47.47 -4.68
C GLY A 887 -10.95 -48.10 -3.29
N THR A 888 -11.79 -49.12 -3.16
CA THR A 888 -11.93 -49.97 -1.96
C THR A 888 -11.30 -51.34 -2.22
N PRO A 889 -10.89 -52.08 -1.19
CA PRO A 889 -10.54 -53.50 -1.34
C PRO A 889 -11.74 -54.30 -1.91
N GLY A 890 -11.49 -55.06 -2.97
CA GLY A 890 -12.44 -56.01 -3.55
C GLY A 890 -12.52 -57.31 -2.74
N PRO A 891 -13.36 -58.27 -3.17
CA PRO A 891 -13.53 -59.56 -2.49
C PRO A 891 -12.24 -60.39 -2.36
N ASP A 892 -11.33 -60.21 -3.30
CA ASP A 892 -10.00 -60.83 -3.40
C ASP A 892 -8.89 -59.94 -2.82
N GLY A 893 -9.24 -58.80 -2.23
CA GLY A 893 -8.29 -57.79 -1.74
C GLY A 893 -7.75 -56.85 -2.81
N ALA A 894 -8.07 -57.06 -4.09
CA ALA A 894 -7.62 -56.20 -5.18
C ALA A 894 -8.36 -54.86 -5.18
N PRO A 895 -7.72 -53.74 -5.54
CA PRO A 895 -8.41 -52.44 -5.57
C PRO A 895 -9.52 -52.41 -6.62
N THR A 896 -10.74 -52.05 -6.21
CA THR A 896 -11.89 -51.83 -7.11
C THR A 896 -12.23 -50.34 -7.11
N ALA A 897 -12.28 -49.73 -8.30
CA ALA A 897 -12.63 -48.32 -8.46
C ALA A 897 -14.07 -48.02 -8.00
N ARG A 898 -14.27 -46.88 -7.34
CA ARG A 898 -15.58 -46.46 -6.81
C ARG A 898 -16.02 -45.08 -7.30
N GLY A 899 -15.09 -44.18 -7.63
CA GLY A 899 -15.41 -42.85 -8.13
C GLY A 899 -14.15 -42.02 -8.40
N ARG A 900 -14.35 -40.84 -8.99
CA ARG A 900 -13.30 -39.90 -9.38
C ARG A 900 -13.56 -38.52 -8.78
N LEU A 901 -12.49 -37.80 -8.48
CA LEU A 901 -12.52 -36.42 -8.03
C LEU A 901 -11.85 -35.50 -9.06
N THR A 902 -12.48 -34.36 -9.31
CA THR A 902 -11.89 -33.22 -10.03
C THR A 902 -11.04 -32.40 -9.03
N PRO A 903 -9.84 -31.95 -9.40
CA PRO A 903 -8.98 -31.19 -8.50
C PRO A 903 -9.53 -29.78 -8.24
N TYR A 904 -9.10 -29.20 -7.11
CA TYR A 904 -8.92 -27.75 -7.06
C TYR A 904 -7.60 -27.39 -7.72
N ASP A 905 -7.65 -26.48 -8.68
CA ASP A 905 -6.49 -25.95 -9.42
C ASP A 905 -6.55 -24.42 -9.39
N ILE A 906 -5.56 -23.79 -8.75
CA ILE A 906 -5.52 -22.34 -8.59
C ILE A 906 -4.74 -21.63 -9.71
N GLY A 907 -4.11 -22.38 -10.62
CA GLY A 907 -3.26 -21.81 -11.68
C GLY A 907 -1.93 -21.24 -11.17
N PRO A 908 -1.21 -20.47 -12.00
CA PRO A 908 -1.50 -20.21 -13.41
C PRO A 908 -1.27 -21.44 -14.30
N GLN A 909 -2.12 -21.65 -15.31
CA GLN A 909 -1.86 -22.66 -16.35
C GLN A 909 -0.97 -22.04 -17.45
N PRO A 910 -0.02 -22.77 -18.07
CA PRO A 910 0.28 -24.20 -17.91
C PRO A 910 1.40 -24.53 -16.89
N ALA A 911 1.72 -23.63 -15.96
CA ALA A 911 2.85 -23.78 -15.03
C ALA A 911 2.74 -25.04 -14.13
N TRP A 912 3.87 -25.48 -13.58
CA TRP A 912 3.89 -26.46 -12.50
C TRP A 912 3.13 -25.91 -11.29
N ARG A 913 2.21 -26.72 -10.77
CA ARG A 913 1.37 -26.38 -9.63
C ARG A 913 0.82 -27.63 -8.95
N ASP A 914 0.38 -27.45 -7.72
CA ASP A 914 -0.21 -28.53 -6.93
C ASP A 914 -1.73 -28.61 -7.13
N LEU A 915 -2.19 -29.73 -7.69
CA LEU A 915 -3.60 -30.11 -7.75
C LEU A 915 -4.03 -30.66 -6.39
N ARG A 916 -5.12 -30.12 -5.85
CA ARG A 916 -5.54 -30.39 -4.47
C ARG A 916 -6.81 -31.23 -4.45
N PHE A 917 -6.75 -32.40 -3.80
CA PHE A 917 -7.90 -33.29 -3.59
C PHE A 917 -8.20 -33.42 -2.10
N PRO A 918 -9.27 -32.80 -1.58
CA PRO A 918 -9.60 -32.89 -0.16
C PRO A 918 -9.90 -34.32 0.29
N ARG A 919 -9.24 -34.80 1.35
CA ARG A 919 -9.48 -36.13 1.92
C ARG A 919 -10.93 -36.31 2.37
N ALA A 920 -11.59 -35.23 2.78
CA ALA A 920 -13.00 -35.25 3.17
C ALA A 920 -13.97 -35.59 2.01
N ALA A 921 -13.56 -35.43 0.76
CA ALA A 921 -14.34 -35.83 -0.42
C ALA A 921 -14.13 -37.30 -0.80
N ILE A 922 -13.13 -37.97 -0.22
CA ILE A 922 -12.86 -39.39 -0.43
C ILE A 922 -13.57 -40.20 0.67
N PRO A 923 -14.37 -41.23 0.33
CA PRO A 923 -15.02 -42.09 1.32
C PRO A 923 -14.04 -42.70 2.32
N ALA A 924 -14.45 -42.79 3.60
CA ALA A 924 -13.59 -43.26 4.69
C ALA A 924 -13.18 -44.75 4.57
N ASP A 925 -13.91 -45.54 3.77
CA ASP A 925 -13.63 -46.93 3.45
C ASP A 925 -12.70 -47.09 2.23
N ALA A 926 -12.40 -46.02 1.49
CA ALA A 926 -11.39 -46.04 0.44
C ALA A 926 -10.00 -46.33 1.03
N ARG A 927 -9.24 -47.20 0.36
CA ARG A 927 -7.89 -47.61 0.76
C ARG A 927 -6.84 -47.39 -0.33
N TYR A 928 -7.30 -47.03 -1.53
CA TYR A 928 -6.46 -46.86 -2.69
C TYR A 928 -6.86 -45.62 -3.47
N VAL A 929 -5.88 -44.98 -4.10
CA VAL A 929 -6.08 -43.90 -5.09
C VAL A 929 -5.21 -44.13 -6.31
N ARG A 930 -5.61 -43.65 -7.48
CA ARG A 930 -4.77 -43.61 -8.68
C ARG A 930 -5.07 -42.36 -9.50
N ILE A 931 -4.11 -41.93 -10.30
CA ILE A 931 -4.23 -40.80 -11.21
C ILE A 931 -4.80 -41.30 -12.53
N ILE A 932 -5.80 -40.60 -13.04
CA ILE A 932 -6.30 -40.73 -14.41
C ILE A 932 -5.99 -39.43 -15.14
N ALA A 933 -5.13 -39.50 -16.16
CA ALA A 933 -4.78 -38.36 -17.01
C ALA A 933 -5.19 -38.65 -18.46
N GLU A 934 -5.93 -37.73 -19.07
CA GLU A 934 -6.39 -37.83 -20.45
C GLU A 934 -6.15 -36.49 -21.15
N ASP A 935 -5.39 -36.55 -22.24
CA ASP A 935 -5.16 -35.46 -23.17
C ASP A 935 -5.88 -35.80 -24.47
N GLN A 936 -7.05 -35.19 -24.65
CA GLN A 936 -7.95 -35.43 -25.77
C GLN A 936 -7.86 -34.31 -26.83
N SER A 937 -7.01 -33.30 -26.60
CA SER A 937 -6.74 -32.26 -27.58
C SER A 937 -5.60 -32.67 -28.51
N LEU A 938 -5.59 -32.08 -29.70
CA LEU A 938 -4.47 -32.18 -30.65
C LEU A 938 -3.79 -30.82 -30.86
N ASP A 939 -4.18 -29.81 -30.08
CA ASP A 939 -3.49 -28.53 -30.04
C ASP A 939 -2.14 -28.73 -29.34
N VAL A 940 -1.07 -28.17 -29.91
CA VAL A 940 0.28 -28.25 -29.33
C VAL A 940 0.36 -27.53 -27.99
N GLY A 941 -0.50 -26.53 -27.76
CA GLY A 941 -0.60 -25.81 -26.50
C GLY A 941 -1.28 -26.61 -25.38
N ASP A 942 -2.01 -27.67 -25.73
CA ASP A 942 -2.70 -28.54 -24.78
C ASP A 942 -1.85 -29.77 -24.50
N TRP A 943 -1.52 -29.95 -23.24
CA TRP A 943 -0.76 -31.09 -22.74
C TRP A 943 -0.97 -31.20 -21.24
N VAL A 944 -0.63 -32.34 -20.66
CA VAL A 944 -0.62 -32.55 -19.21
C VAL A 944 0.64 -33.26 -18.78
N ALA A 945 1.14 -32.93 -17.60
CA ALA A 945 2.18 -33.68 -16.92
C ALA A 945 1.81 -33.90 -15.46
N VAL A 946 2.17 -35.07 -14.93
CA VAL A 946 1.82 -35.49 -13.56
C VAL A 946 3.00 -36.12 -12.85
N THR A 947 3.01 -35.99 -11.53
CA THR A 947 3.85 -36.72 -10.57
C THR A 947 2.98 -37.67 -9.75
N PRO A 948 3.54 -38.64 -8.99
CA PRO A 948 2.75 -39.49 -8.10
C PRO A 948 1.99 -38.71 -7.03
N PRO A 949 0.86 -39.24 -6.51
CA PRO A 949 0.13 -38.59 -5.45
C PRO A 949 0.88 -38.66 -4.11
N ARG A 950 0.84 -37.58 -3.34
CA ARG A 950 1.35 -37.51 -1.96
C ARG A 950 0.30 -37.00 -0.98
N VAL A 951 0.47 -37.33 0.29
CA VAL A 951 -0.29 -36.77 1.40
C VAL A 951 0.67 -35.86 2.17
N PRO A 952 0.56 -34.52 2.03
CA PRO A 952 1.59 -33.59 2.49
C PRO A 952 1.62 -33.48 4.02
N GLU A 953 2.82 -33.30 4.57
CA GLU A 953 3.05 -32.99 5.98
C GLU A 953 2.94 -31.48 6.18
N LEU A 954 1.81 -31.03 6.73
CA LEU A 954 1.44 -29.62 6.79
C LEU A 954 1.72 -29.01 8.17
N ARG A 955 2.29 -27.80 8.17
CA ARG A 955 2.46 -26.95 9.36
C ARG A 955 1.94 -25.56 9.07
N SER A 956 1.46 -24.84 10.08
CA SER A 956 1.10 -23.43 9.86
C SER A 956 2.35 -22.59 9.54
N VAL A 957 2.19 -21.51 8.79
CA VAL A 957 3.28 -20.57 8.50
C VAL A 957 3.86 -19.99 9.79
N GLN A 958 3.01 -19.69 10.79
CA GLN A 958 3.46 -19.21 12.09
C GLN A 958 4.35 -20.24 12.81
N GLU A 959 3.99 -21.53 12.79
CA GLU A 959 4.82 -22.59 13.38
C GLU A 959 6.15 -22.80 12.65
N TYR A 960 6.15 -22.64 11.33
CA TYR A 960 7.33 -22.87 10.50
C TYR A 960 8.32 -21.70 10.54
N LEU A 961 7.86 -20.46 10.36
CA LEU A 961 8.71 -19.27 10.28
C LEU A 961 8.97 -18.63 11.64
N GLY A 962 8.03 -18.74 12.58
CA GLY A 962 8.06 -18.02 13.84
C GLY A 962 7.94 -16.50 13.66
N SER A 963 8.57 -15.77 14.58
CA SER A 963 8.43 -14.30 14.69
C SER A 963 9.75 -13.53 14.79
N THR A 964 10.89 -14.19 14.60
CA THR A 964 12.23 -13.57 14.77
C THR A 964 13.09 -13.57 13.52
N GLN A 965 12.77 -14.43 12.54
CA GLN A 965 13.53 -14.51 11.30
C GLN A 965 13.19 -13.29 10.42
N PRO A 966 14.17 -12.67 9.74
CA PRO A 966 13.91 -11.56 8.85
C PRO A 966 13.22 -12.06 7.58
N ILE A 967 12.03 -11.53 7.31
CA ILE A 967 11.19 -11.91 6.17
C ILE A 967 10.96 -10.67 5.29
N LEU A 968 11.03 -10.84 3.97
CA LEU A 968 10.55 -9.83 3.03
C LEU A 968 9.03 -10.00 2.87
N LEU A 969 8.26 -9.20 3.60
CA LEU A 969 6.81 -9.10 3.40
C LEU A 969 6.55 -8.13 2.25
N ASP A 970 5.92 -8.58 1.17
CA ASP A 970 5.46 -7.68 0.11
C ASP A 970 4.45 -6.67 0.67
N TRP A 971 4.41 -5.47 0.09
CA TRP A 971 3.64 -4.37 0.68
C TRP A 971 2.13 -4.63 0.80
N ALA A 972 1.56 -5.52 -0.01
CA ALA A 972 0.14 -5.87 0.06
C ALA A 972 -0.22 -6.76 1.26
N VAL A 973 0.76 -7.51 1.81
CA VAL A 973 0.48 -8.57 2.80
C VAL A 973 0.85 -8.19 4.24
N GLY A 974 1.58 -7.10 4.46
CA GLY A 974 2.20 -6.78 5.75
C GLY A 974 1.28 -6.84 6.97
N LEU A 975 0.13 -6.15 6.96
CA LEU A 975 -0.78 -6.10 8.12
C LEU A 975 -1.52 -7.43 8.37
N VAL A 976 -1.56 -8.30 7.37
CA VAL A 976 -2.22 -9.61 7.43
C VAL A 976 -1.31 -10.68 8.07
N PHE A 977 0.00 -10.41 8.11
CA PHE A 977 1.03 -11.21 8.78
C PHE A 977 1.69 -10.40 9.92
N PRO A 978 0.94 -9.99 10.97
CA PRO A 978 1.41 -9.03 11.97
C PRO A 978 2.51 -9.60 12.90
N CYS A 979 2.67 -10.92 12.96
CA CYS A 979 3.62 -11.61 13.83
C CYS A 979 4.99 -11.86 13.17
N GLN A 980 5.09 -11.79 11.85
CA GLN A 980 6.34 -12.00 11.12
C GLN A 980 7.22 -10.75 11.23
N GLN A 981 8.51 -10.93 11.49
CA GLN A 981 9.45 -9.82 11.56
C GLN A 981 9.88 -9.41 10.14
N PRO A 982 9.54 -8.20 9.66
CA PRO A 982 10.07 -7.74 8.39
C PRO A 982 11.59 -7.56 8.45
N MET A 983 12.28 -7.68 7.32
CA MET A 983 13.71 -7.39 7.26
C MET A 983 13.96 -5.94 7.72
N LEU A 984 14.88 -5.75 8.66
CA LEU A 984 15.20 -4.42 9.19
C LEU A 984 16.33 -3.79 8.37
N HIS A 985 16.51 -2.48 8.54
CA HIS A 985 17.66 -1.77 8.00
C HIS A 985 18.16 -0.74 9.00
N ALA A 986 19.48 -0.54 9.03
CA ALA A 986 20.14 0.43 9.89
C ALA A 986 21.38 0.98 9.17
N ASN A 987 21.64 2.29 9.34
CA ASN A 987 22.85 2.95 8.82
C ASN A 987 23.09 2.69 7.31
N GLY A 988 22.02 2.61 6.52
CA GLY A 988 22.07 2.40 5.07
C GLY A 988 22.26 0.94 4.61
N VAL A 989 22.30 -0.03 5.52
CA VAL A 989 22.43 -1.47 5.22
C VAL A 989 21.19 -2.24 5.70
N THR A 990 20.71 -3.18 4.91
CA THR A 990 19.56 -4.04 5.25
C THR A 990 20.02 -5.37 5.86
N GLN A 991 19.14 -6.03 6.63
CA GLN A 991 19.27 -7.45 6.91
C GLN A 991 19.06 -8.26 5.64
N VAL A 992 19.63 -9.46 5.58
CA VAL A 992 19.39 -10.42 4.49
C VAL A 992 18.15 -11.26 4.86
N PRO A 993 17.04 -11.18 4.09
CA PRO A 993 15.85 -11.96 4.39
C PRO A 993 16.04 -13.44 4.07
N THR A 994 15.35 -14.31 4.81
CA THR A 994 15.38 -15.77 4.62
C THR A 994 14.18 -16.29 3.84
N TYR A 995 13.06 -15.55 3.87
CA TYR A 995 11.85 -15.86 3.13
C TYR A 995 11.23 -14.60 2.55
N ARG A 996 10.36 -14.79 1.55
CA ARG A 996 9.46 -13.75 1.02
C ARG A 996 8.02 -14.24 1.06
N ILE A 997 7.11 -13.39 1.56
CA ILE A 997 5.66 -13.62 1.51
C ILE A 997 5.06 -12.64 0.51
N SER A 998 4.34 -13.17 -0.47
CA SER A 998 3.75 -12.42 -1.58
C SER A 998 2.23 -12.63 -1.65
N PRO A 999 1.46 -11.67 -2.20
CA PRO A 999 0.03 -11.83 -2.46
C PRO A 999 -0.21 -12.85 -3.59
N ASP A 1000 -1.49 -13.05 -3.94
CA ASP A 1000 -1.94 -13.91 -5.04
C ASP A 1000 -1.27 -13.58 -6.39
N TYR A 1001 -1.24 -14.55 -7.31
CA TYR A 1001 -0.43 -14.46 -8.53
C TYR A 1001 -0.69 -13.20 -9.38
N PRO A 1002 -1.94 -12.83 -9.74
CA PRO A 1002 -2.22 -11.61 -10.51
C PRO A 1002 -1.75 -10.36 -9.76
N ALA A 1003 -2.00 -10.32 -8.45
CA ALA A 1003 -1.56 -9.22 -7.61
C ALA A 1003 -0.03 -9.11 -7.60
N LYS A 1004 0.69 -10.20 -7.36
CA LYS A 1004 2.15 -10.23 -7.24
C LYS A 1004 2.84 -9.63 -8.47
N ILE A 1005 2.47 -10.11 -9.65
CA ILE A 1005 3.17 -9.76 -10.90
C ILE A 1005 2.87 -8.33 -11.36
N GLU A 1006 1.68 -7.80 -11.08
CA GLU A 1006 1.28 -6.45 -11.50
C GLU A 1006 1.65 -5.38 -10.48
N MET A 1007 1.67 -5.73 -9.18
CA MET A 1007 1.76 -4.78 -8.08
C MET A 1007 3.13 -4.79 -7.36
N PRO A 1008 3.46 -5.70 -6.40
CA PRO A 1008 4.71 -5.63 -5.67
C PRO A 1008 5.94 -5.83 -6.55
N ASP A 1009 5.94 -6.77 -7.50
CA ASP A 1009 7.13 -7.03 -8.35
C ASP A 1009 7.51 -5.81 -9.19
N THR A 1010 6.54 -5.03 -9.66
CA THR A 1010 6.77 -3.79 -10.44
C THR A 1010 7.05 -2.59 -9.52
N TRP A 1011 6.37 -2.51 -8.38
CA TRP A 1011 6.49 -1.39 -7.45
C TRP A 1011 7.82 -1.37 -6.72
N GLN A 1012 8.29 -2.54 -6.30
CA GLN A 1012 9.43 -2.69 -5.39
C GLN A 1012 10.68 -3.25 -6.11
N SER A 1013 10.72 -3.10 -7.45
CA SER A 1013 11.83 -3.50 -8.32
C SER A 1013 13.12 -2.70 -8.05
N GLY A 1014 14.27 -3.29 -8.41
CA GLY A 1014 15.57 -2.62 -8.27
C GLY A 1014 15.72 -1.36 -9.13
N GLU A 1015 15.09 -1.31 -10.30
CA GLU A 1015 15.04 -0.12 -11.17
C GLU A 1015 14.40 1.08 -10.47
N ASN A 1016 13.43 0.81 -9.60
CA ASN A 1016 12.72 1.81 -8.82
C ASN A 1016 13.29 2.02 -7.40
N GLY A 1017 14.43 1.38 -7.11
CA GLY A 1017 15.11 1.48 -5.81
C GLY A 1017 14.46 0.67 -4.69
N GLY A 1018 13.67 -0.36 -5.02
CA GLY A 1018 13.02 -1.23 -4.05
C GLY A 1018 13.87 -2.46 -3.65
N PRO A 1019 13.43 -3.22 -2.63
CA PRO A 1019 14.18 -4.31 -2.02
C PRO A 1019 14.46 -5.48 -2.98
N LEU A 1020 13.70 -5.67 -4.06
CA LEU A 1020 13.99 -6.71 -5.05
C LEU A 1020 15.30 -6.47 -5.79
N GLY A 1021 15.75 -5.21 -5.89
CA GLY A 1021 17.08 -4.91 -6.42
C GLY A 1021 18.21 -5.50 -5.59
N ILE A 1022 17.98 -5.74 -4.30
CA ILE A 1022 18.92 -6.37 -3.38
C ILE A 1022 18.78 -7.90 -3.43
N THR A 1023 17.55 -8.40 -3.23
CA THR A 1023 17.31 -9.84 -3.10
C THR A 1023 17.61 -10.59 -4.39
N ASP A 1024 17.21 -10.07 -5.55
CA ASP A 1024 17.44 -10.76 -6.84
C ASP A 1024 18.94 -10.87 -7.15
N LEU A 1025 19.73 -9.90 -6.68
CA LEU A 1025 21.17 -9.85 -6.91
C LEU A 1025 21.97 -10.75 -5.95
N LEU A 1026 21.47 -10.93 -4.71
CA LEU A 1026 22.19 -11.62 -3.63
C LEU A 1026 21.66 -13.05 -3.36
N LEU A 1027 20.39 -13.31 -3.64
CA LEU A 1027 19.65 -14.49 -3.20
C LEU A 1027 18.98 -15.19 -4.38
N ARG A 1028 18.82 -16.51 -4.27
CA ARG A 1028 17.99 -17.34 -5.13
C ARG A 1028 16.66 -17.60 -4.43
N ALA A 1029 15.55 -17.28 -5.08
CA ALA A 1029 14.22 -17.56 -4.57
C ALA A 1029 13.72 -18.91 -5.08
N HIS A 1030 13.11 -19.68 -4.18
CA HIS A 1030 12.47 -20.96 -4.47
C HIS A 1030 11.07 -20.96 -3.87
N VAL A 1031 10.04 -21.14 -4.70
CA VAL A 1031 8.66 -21.24 -4.23
C VAL A 1031 8.43 -22.52 -3.43
N MET A 1032 7.64 -22.42 -2.36
CA MET A 1032 7.26 -23.55 -1.51
C MET A 1032 5.77 -23.88 -1.65
N PRO A 1033 5.37 -25.16 -1.60
CA PRO A 1033 3.95 -25.52 -1.60
C PRO A 1033 3.25 -24.98 -0.36
N THR A 1034 2.17 -24.23 -0.59
CA THR A 1034 1.33 -23.68 0.49
C THR A 1034 -0.15 -23.77 0.15
N TYR A 1035 -0.97 -23.89 1.19
CA TYR A 1035 -2.40 -24.13 1.08
C TYR A 1035 -3.14 -23.30 2.14
N LEU A 1036 -4.26 -22.67 1.76
CA LEU A 1036 -5.13 -22.03 2.74
C LEU A 1036 -6.01 -23.10 3.40
N SER A 1037 -5.91 -23.21 4.72
CA SER A 1037 -6.63 -24.24 5.48
C SER A 1037 -8.13 -24.16 5.23
N ARG A 1038 -8.72 -25.29 4.81
CA ARG A 1038 -10.17 -25.47 4.52
C ARG A 1038 -10.73 -24.67 3.35
N ASP A 1039 -9.96 -23.81 2.70
CA ASP A 1039 -10.33 -23.15 1.44
C ASP A 1039 -9.31 -23.48 0.35
N TRP A 1040 -9.34 -24.76 -0.04
CA TRP A 1040 -8.33 -25.37 -0.90
C TRP A 1040 -8.35 -24.85 -2.35
N GLY A 1041 -9.42 -24.20 -2.78
CA GLY A 1041 -9.56 -23.64 -4.13
C GLY A 1041 -9.11 -22.19 -4.25
N ARG A 1042 -8.58 -21.59 -3.18
CA ARG A 1042 -8.15 -20.19 -3.16
C ARG A 1042 -6.64 -20.06 -3.32
N ASP A 1043 -6.25 -19.10 -4.15
CA ASP A 1043 -4.89 -18.54 -4.14
C ASP A 1043 -4.84 -17.45 -3.05
N TRP A 1044 -4.11 -17.74 -1.97
CA TRP A 1044 -3.89 -16.77 -0.90
C TRP A 1044 -2.67 -15.88 -1.16
N GLY A 1045 -1.82 -16.27 -2.09
CA GLY A 1045 -0.46 -15.83 -2.24
C GLY A 1045 0.53 -16.98 -2.17
N SER A 1046 1.80 -16.62 -1.94
CA SER A 1046 2.90 -17.57 -2.02
C SER A 1046 3.99 -17.29 -0.99
N LEU A 1047 4.70 -18.36 -0.61
CA LEU A 1047 5.88 -18.31 0.25
C LEU A 1047 7.10 -18.76 -0.55
N ARG A 1048 8.14 -17.94 -0.56
CA ARG A 1048 9.43 -18.26 -1.17
C ARG A 1048 10.49 -18.39 -0.10
N ARG A 1049 11.33 -19.42 -0.23
CA ARG A 1049 12.57 -19.56 0.53
C ARG A 1049 13.71 -18.91 -0.24
N TYR A 1050 14.53 -18.13 0.45
CA TYR A 1050 15.77 -17.60 -0.09
C TYR A 1050 16.95 -18.48 0.29
N THR A 1051 17.85 -18.69 -0.68
CA THR A 1051 19.19 -19.24 -0.44
C THR A 1051 20.23 -18.29 -1.00
N PRO A 1052 21.29 -17.94 -0.25
CA PRO A 1052 22.32 -17.04 -0.74
C PRO A 1052 23.07 -17.63 -1.94
N VAL A 1053 23.43 -16.79 -2.91
CA VAL A 1053 24.27 -17.22 -4.04
C VAL A 1053 25.67 -17.64 -3.55
N VAL A 1054 26.18 -16.94 -2.54
CA VAL A 1054 27.44 -17.23 -1.85
C VAL A 1054 27.18 -17.10 -0.35
N ASP A 1055 27.55 -18.12 0.43
CA ASP A 1055 27.46 -18.06 1.89
C ASP A 1055 28.52 -17.09 2.44
N ALA A 1056 28.07 -16.01 3.06
CA ALA A 1056 28.93 -14.92 3.50
C ALA A 1056 28.34 -14.21 4.74
N PRO A 1057 29.13 -14.00 5.80
CA PRO A 1057 28.69 -13.30 7.00
C PRO A 1057 28.40 -11.81 6.74
N GLU A 1058 27.63 -11.19 7.63
CA GLU A 1058 27.40 -9.74 7.59
C GLU A 1058 28.71 -8.95 7.81
N ALA A 1059 28.89 -7.87 7.06
CA ALA A 1059 30.06 -7.01 7.18
C ALA A 1059 30.00 -6.14 8.45
N ARG A 1060 31.17 -5.94 9.09
CA ARG A 1060 31.31 -4.90 10.11
C ARG A 1060 31.40 -3.53 9.45
N LEU A 1061 30.53 -2.60 9.84
CA LEU A 1061 30.60 -1.20 9.42
C LEU A 1061 31.37 -0.36 10.44
N ASP A 1062 32.20 0.55 9.95
CA ASP A 1062 32.82 1.56 10.79
C ASP A 1062 31.90 2.78 10.85
N LEU A 1063 31.34 3.03 12.04
CA LEU A 1063 30.37 4.10 12.29
C LEU A 1063 31.06 5.35 12.83
N GLY A 1064 30.54 6.51 12.46
CA GLY A 1064 30.97 7.82 12.95
C GLY A 1064 29.83 8.82 12.96
N THR A 1065 30.12 10.07 13.29
CA THR A 1065 29.14 11.15 13.30
C THR A 1065 29.71 12.41 12.65
N ALA A 1066 28.88 13.15 11.92
CA ALA A 1066 29.24 14.44 11.34
C ALA A 1066 28.12 15.45 11.54
N THR A 1067 28.45 16.64 12.03
CA THR A 1067 27.50 17.77 12.08
C THR A 1067 27.38 18.39 10.69
N ARG A 1068 26.17 18.37 10.12
CA ARG A 1068 25.87 18.90 8.79
C ARG A 1068 24.93 20.11 8.88
N SER A 1069 25.11 21.07 7.99
CA SER A 1069 24.15 22.15 7.77
C SER A 1069 22.86 21.61 7.16
N GLY A 1070 21.71 22.25 7.39
CA GLY A 1070 20.44 21.87 6.78
C GLY A 1070 20.37 22.05 5.25
N LEU A 1071 21.42 22.61 4.65
CA LEU A 1071 21.58 22.81 3.20
C LEU A 1071 22.67 21.92 2.59
N TRP A 1072 23.38 21.11 3.39
CA TRP A 1072 24.45 20.26 2.90
C TRP A 1072 23.89 19.05 2.12
N SER A 1073 24.54 18.69 1.02
CA SER A 1073 24.27 17.47 0.25
C SER A 1073 25.59 16.83 -0.20
N PRO A 1074 25.73 15.49 -0.14
CA PRO A 1074 26.89 14.78 -0.67
C PRO A 1074 26.84 14.58 -2.20
N GLY A 1075 25.81 15.12 -2.87
CA GLY A 1075 25.54 14.92 -4.30
C GLY A 1075 24.28 14.09 -4.58
N PRO A 1076 23.85 13.97 -5.83
CA PRO A 1076 22.61 13.29 -6.18
C PRO A 1076 22.69 11.77 -5.94
N ILE A 1077 21.57 11.19 -5.50
CA ILE A 1077 21.34 9.74 -5.48
C ILE A 1077 21.33 9.22 -6.93
N ARG A 1078 21.94 8.06 -7.15
CA ARG A 1078 21.87 7.38 -8.45
C ARG A 1078 20.47 6.79 -8.61
N ILE A 1079 19.69 7.35 -9.52
CA ILE A 1079 18.29 6.93 -9.77
C ILE A 1079 18.10 6.21 -11.12
N GLY A 1080 19.11 6.22 -11.99
CA GLY A 1080 19.01 5.64 -13.33
C GLY A 1080 20.39 5.42 -13.96
N PRO A 1081 20.44 4.70 -15.10
CA PRO A 1081 21.64 4.60 -15.92
C PRO A 1081 22.08 5.94 -16.50
#